data_AF-A0AAV7R714-F1
#
_entry.id   AF-A0AAV7R714-F1
#
_cell.length_a   1.000
_cell.length_b   1.000
_cell.length_c   1.000
_cell.angle_alpha   90.00
_cell.angle_beta   90.00
_cell.angle_gamma   90.00
#
_symmetry.space_group_name_H-M   'P 1'
#
loop_
_entity.id
_entity.type
_entity.pdbx_description
1 polymer ?
#
loop_
_entity_poly.entity_id
_entity_poly.type
_entity_poly.pdbx_seq_one_letter_code
_entity_poly.pdbx_strand_id
1 'polypeptide(L)'
;MPPLPHTYHKLHSYDMELPANKEILGRGPLLTGEDFLLGFPDARKRGMEIKALVPLVYGVLEPGVGGGLLGYLPRSFTQALHLKWTMLDLFHMQKLNRMCRDHENTGDLKQLDLWQCSRPSARSEHNGASSFSQSATHPASVCEKKLTMKRRTEPTEVVSPLTNKKKKFEDLGLNLSSTSDDDTQCSNPATQESSTSDSGSDSGNEDRKPVFSPTGNDAKVEPLVQGTSSRFSMYNTVSQKLMAKMGFREGEGLGKFGQGRKDIIEASNQKGRRGLGLTLKGFDGELNIDWRDEPPATAYEQVDWFPECTTEIPDEDELKDWMKVGKRKMIIDDELEFCGEELLSNVLRCKSIFDELEGEEMRRARTRSNPYEMIRGVFFLNRAAMKMANLDHVFDYMFTNPKDTHGKPLLKDRDGELLYFADVCAGPGGFSEYVLWRKKWHSKGFGMTLKGPNDFKLEDFYSASSELFEPYYGEGGIDGDGDITRPENITAFRNFVLDNTEHKGVHFLMADGGFSVEGQENIQEILSKQLTLCQFLMGLSIVRTGGNFICKTFDLFTPFSVGLVYLLYCCFERVSVFKPVTSRPANSERYVVCRGLKAGTDDVREYLFAVNIKLNHLRNSEQDVNQVVPLKVLKGDSDFSDYMTRSNERHCQIQIKALAKIHAFVQDSTLSEPRQADIRKDCLQLWGIPDQVRVAPHSSDAKYKFYQLIQSKDIEVFGHKPTPLTTKTIEKIAHVYDYRCMVSGGEHKFLLGLGKSQMYTWDGRPADRWTKVDLKTELPRETLLSVEIVNELKGEGKAQRKISAIHVLDALFLNGTDVRDSHFNLRIQMAEKFIKAISKPSRPDMNPIRVKEVYRLEEMEKIFLRLEMKVIKSSGGIPRLSYTGRDDRHFVPAGLYIIKTVNDPWTMAFSKSHKRKFFYNMKDKKSTFELPLDSVAPFHVCFRERLFWEWGEGVKLHDSQKHDPTSERPSKERVLAFIHEHQNN
;
A
#
# COMPACT_ATOMS: atom_id res chain seq x y z
N MET A 1 18.53 -8.41 -29.83
CA MET A 1 18.28 -7.01 -30.21
C MET A 1 18.35 -6.85 -31.72
N PRO A 2 17.23 -6.59 -32.41
CA PRO A 2 17.18 -5.62 -33.50
C PRO A 2 16.98 -4.19 -32.92
N PRO A 3 17.16 -3.11 -33.71
CA PRO A 3 16.91 -1.74 -33.26
C PRO A 3 15.41 -1.43 -33.13
N LEU A 4 15.07 -0.54 -32.21
CA LEU A 4 13.71 0.01 -32.07
C LEU A 4 13.38 0.92 -33.28
N PRO A 5 12.22 0.76 -33.94
CA PRO A 5 11.80 1.69 -34.98
C PRO A 5 11.30 3.01 -34.37
N HIS A 6 11.76 4.14 -34.91
CA HIS A 6 11.20 5.46 -34.56
C HIS A 6 9.83 5.65 -35.23
N THR A 7 8.76 5.21 -34.56
CA THR A 7 7.38 5.41 -35.01
C THR A 7 6.92 6.86 -34.81
N TYR A 8 7.06 7.66 -35.87
CA TYR A 8 6.33 8.92 -36.04
C TYR A 8 4.82 8.63 -36.04
N HIS A 9 4.10 9.09 -35.01
CA HIS A 9 2.64 9.15 -35.02
C HIS A 9 2.15 10.56 -34.73
N LYS A 10 1.11 10.97 -35.48
CA LYS A 10 0.53 12.31 -35.43
C LYS A 10 -0.11 12.56 -34.06
N LEU A 11 0.13 13.74 -33.51
CA LEU A 11 -0.69 14.30 -32.43
C LEU A 11 -2.06 14.64 -33.02
N HIS A 12 -3.01 13.70 -32.96
CA HIS A 12 -4.39 14.03 -33.24
C HIS A 12 -4.91 15.00 -32.17
N SER A 13 -5.36 16.17 -32.61
CA SER A 13 -5.90 17.22 -31.75
C SER A 13 -7.21 16.78 -31.11
N TYR A 14 -7.12 16.17 -29.92
CA TYR A 14 -8.20 16.23 -28.96
C TYR A 14 -8.19 17.63 -28.35
N ASP A 15 -9.32 18.34 -28.41
CA ASP A 15 -9.51 19.55 -27.62
C ASP A 15 -9.30 19.20 -26.14
N MET A 16 -8.41 19.93 -25.46
CA MET A 16 -8.19 19.78 -24.02
C MET A 16 -9.32 20.46 -23.23
N GLU A 17 -10.55 20.05 -23.51
CA GLU A 17 -11.67 20.23 -22.60
C GLU A 17 -11.46 19.30 -21.40
N LEU A 18 -11.42 19.90 -20.20
CA LEU A 18 -11.84 19.15 -19.02
C LEU A 18 -13.31 18.77 -19.26
N PRO A 19 -13.71 17.49 -19.12
CA PRO A 19 -15.11 17.13 -19.27
C PRO A 19 -15.92 17.90 -18.24
N ALA A 20 -16.80 18.79 -18.72
CA ALA A 20 -17.77 19.43 -17.86
C ALA A 20 -18.72 18.34 -17.34
N ASN A 21 -18.64 18.04 -16.05
CA ASN A 21 -19.57 17.11 -15.41
C ASN A 21 -21.00 17.56 -15.72
N LYS A 22 -21.77 16.69 -16.39
CA LYS A 22 -23.19 16.96 -16.68
C LYS A 22 -23.99 16.86 -15.40
N GLU A 23 -24.11 17.97 -14.68
CA GLU A 23 -25.15 18.11 -13.67
C GLU A 23 -26.53 17.95 -14.33
N ILE A 24 -27.28 16.93 -13.91
CA ILE A 24 -28.64 16.68 -14.38
C ILE A 24 -29.60 17.64 -13.65
N LEU A 25 -29.50 18.92 -14.01
CA LEU A 25 -30.47 19.94 -13.59
C LEU A 25 -31.65 19.95 -14.58
N GLY A 26 -32.62 19.07 -14.31
CA GLY A 26 -33.84 18.93 -15.09
C GLY A 26 -34.71 20.18 -15.06
N ARG A 27 -34.54 21.08 -16.04
CA ARG A 27 -35.49 22.16 -16.32
C ARG A 27 -36.63 21.65 -17.20
N GLY A 28 -37.70 21.16 -16.57
CA GLY A 28 -38.98 20.99 -17.26
C GLY A 28 -39.53 22.35 -17.73
N PRO A 29 -40.05 22.47 -18.96
CA PRO A 29 -40.64 23.72 -19.44
C PRO A 29 -42.01 23.95 -18.80
N LEU A 30 -42.23 25.17 -18.31
CA LEU A 30 -43.57 25.68 -18.03
C LEU A 30 -44.28 25.95 -19.36
N LEU A 31 -45.25 25.12 -19.72
CA LEU A 31 -46.27 25.44 -20.72
C LEU A 31 -47.65 25.12 -20.16
N THR A 32 -48.60 25.97 -20.53
CA THR A 32 -49.99 25.98 -20.07
C THR A 32 -50.79 24.84 -20.68
N GLY A 33 -51.58 24.14 -19.86
CA GLY A 33 -52.49 23.11 -20.32
C GLY A 33 -53.92 23.62 -20.48
N GLU A 34 -54.33 23.89 -21.71
CA GLU A 34 -55.72 23.89 -22.17
C GLU A 34 -55.81 23.07 -23.46
N ASP A 35 -56.97 22.44 -23.70
CA ASP A 35 -57.39 21.70 -24.89
C ASP A 35 -56.43 20.68 -25.54
N PHE A 36 -56.75 19.39 -25.43
CA PHE A 36 -57.68 18.77 -26.41
C PHE A 36 -58.18 17.38 -25.97
N LEU A 37 -59.43 17.06 -26.35
CA LEU A 37 -60.05 15.74 -26.22
C LEU A 37 -60.09 15.01 -27.58
N LEU A 38 -60.50 13.72 -27.55
CA LEU A 38 -60.74 12.81 -28.69
C LEU A 38 -59.45 12.21 -29.31
N GLY A 39 -59.38 10.92 -29.65
CA GLY A 39 -60.36 9.83 -29.51
C GLY A 39 -59.87 8.49 -30.12
N PHE A 40 -60.81 7.56 -30.38
CA PHE A 40 -60.66 6.20 -30.98
C PHE A 40 -60.22 5.05 -30.03
N PRO A 41 -60.68 3.78 -30.24
CA PRO A 41 -61.39 3.08 -29.16
C PRO A 41 -61.20 1.54 -28.97
N ASP A 42 -61.76 1.06 -27.85
CA ASP A 42 -62.36 -0.26 -27.53
C ASP A 42 -62.06 -1.53 -28.38
N ALA A 43 -61.53 -2.58 -27.72
CA ALA A 43 -62.06 -3.96 -27.84
C ALA A 43 -61.62 -4.91 -26.70
N ARG A 44 -62.55 -5.24 -25.80
CA ARG A 44 -62.42 -6.10 -24.59
C ARG A 44 -62.26 -7.61 -24.87
N LYS A 45 -61.70 -8.37 -23.88
CA LYS A 45 -62.02 -9.76 -23.39
C LYS A 45 -60.74 -10.48 -22.87
N ARG A 46 -60.58 -11.14 -21.71
CA ARG A 46 -61.32 -11.49 -20.44
C ARG A 46 -60.29 -11.34 -19.27
N GLY A 47 -60.44 -11.65 -17.97
CA GLY A 47 -61.45 -12.16 -16.99
C GLY A 47 -60.84 -11.93 -15.57
N MET A 48 -61.52 -11.89 -14.41
CA MET A 48 -62.34 -12.88 -13.66
C MET A 48 -61.66 -14.25 -13.41
N GLU A 49 -61.47 -14.77 -12.18
CA GLU A 49 -61.44 -14.27 -10.78
C GLU A 49 -60.62 -15.35 -9.94
N ILE A 50 -60.41 -15.44 -8.61
CA ILE A 50 -61.07 -14.92 -7.39
C ILE A 50 -60.12 -14.90 -6.14
N LYS A 51 -60.42 -13.96 -5.21
CA LYS A 51 -60.24 -13.84 -3.72
C LYS A 51 -59.63 -14.98 -2.85
N ALA A 52 -59.16 -14.76 -1.60
CA ALA A 52 -58.71 -13.58 -0.83
C ALA A 52 -58.28 -13.96 0.63
N LEU A 53 -57.58 -13.05 1.34
CA LEU A 53 -57.64 -12.70 2.81
C LEU A 53 -56.33 -11.91 3.16
N VAL A 54 -56.27 -10.60 3.52
CA VAL A 54 -56.88 -9.83 4.64
C VAL A 54 -56.37 -10.35 6.01
N PRO A 55 -55.79 -9.55 6.96
CA PRO A 55 -56.21 -8.16 7.33
C PRO A 55 -55.15 -7.08 7.71
N LEU A 56 -55.55 -5.78 7.57
CA LEU A 56 -55.36 -4.61 8.49
C LEU A 56 -53.91 -4.11 8.87
N VAL A 57 -53.63 -2.84 9.25
CA VAL A 57 -54.45 -1.63 9.53
C VAL A 57 -53.66 -0.30 9.27
N TYR A 58 -54.41 0.79 9.05
CA TYR A 58 -54.13 2.26 9.00
C TYR A 58 -52.86 2.86 9.68
N GLY A 59 -52.41 4.07 9.33
CA GLY A 59 -52.90 4.99 8.28
C GLY A 59 -52.47 6.48 8.39
N VAL A 60 -52.61 7.17 7.26
CA VAL A 60 -52.35 8.59 6.89
C VAL A 60 -52.73 9.68 7.92
N LEU A 61 -52.00 10.80 7.93
CA LEU A 61 -52.56 12.13 8.26
C LEU A 61 -51.79 13.32 7.62
N GLU A 62 -52.54 14.25 7.01
CA GLU A 62 -52.16 15.65 6.70
C GLU A 62 -53.41 16.56 6.99
N PRO A 63 -53.32 17.91 6.98
CA PRO A 63 -53.82 18.69 8.11
C PRO A 63 -55.11 19.50 7.88
N GLY A 64 -55.76 19.98 8.97
CA GLY A 64 -56.72 21.08 8.87
C GLY A 64 -57.54 21.45 10.13
N VAL A 65 -57.15 22.56 10.79
CA VAL A 65 -58.00 23.61 11.41
C VAL A 65 -59.11 23.23 12.43
N GLY A 66 -59.05 23.81 13.65
CA GLY A 66 -60.21 23.96 14.56
C GLY A 66 -59.84 24.34 16.00
N GLY A 67 -60.51 25.34 16.59
CA GLY A 67 -60.37 25.67 18.04
C GLY A 67 -61.25 24.76 18.93
N GLY A 68 -61.27 24.89 20.27
CA GLY A 68 -60.60 25.84 21.17
C GLY A 68 -61.35 25.91 22.54
N LEU A 69 -60.74 26.59 23.53
CA LEU A 69 -61.25 26.87 24.90
C LEU A 69 -61.31 25.71 25.93
N LEU A 70 -61.13 26.11 27.20
CA LEU A 70 -61.45 25.45 28.50
C LEU A 70 -60.71 24.14 28.85
N GLY A 71 -60.30 23.88 30.11
CA GLY A 71 -60.23 24.77 31.29
C GLY A 71 -60.36 24.04 32.64
N TYR A 72 -59.34 24.19 33.52
CA TYR A 72 -59.33 23.88 34.97
C TYR A 72 -59.44 22.39 35.44
N LEU A 73 -58.31 21.86 35.96
CA LEU A 73 -57.99 21.47 37.37
C LEU A 73 -59.05 20.73 38.25
N PRO A 74 -58.66 19.94 39.31
CA PRO A 74 -57.33 19.82 39.96
C PRO A 74 -56.85 18.38 40.36
N ARG A 75 -55.62 18.31 40.93
CA ARG A 75 -55.09 17.49 42.08
C ARG A 75 -55.65 16.08 42.40
N SER A 76 -54.84 15.09 42.84
CA SER A 76 -53.40 15.02 43.20
C SER A 76 -52.94 13.60 43.57
N PHE A 77 -51.68 13.22 43.26
CA PHE A 77 -50.77 12.33 44.05
C PHE A 77 -49.36 12.38 43.39
N THR A 78 -48.47 13.30 43.79
CA THR A 78 -47.25 13.14 44.64
C THR A 78 -45.99 12.47 44.03
N GLN A 79 -44.90 13.27 43.93
CA GLN A 79 -43.46 12.93 43.94
C GLN A 79 -42.88 12.08 42.76
N ALA A 80 -41.69 12.36 42.20
CA ALA A 80 -40.71 13.45 42.40
C ALA A 80 -39.94 13.77 41.09
N LEU A 81 -39.19 14.88 41.05
CA LEU A 81 -38.54 15.43 39.83
C LEU A 81 -37.03 15.12 39.70
N HIS A 82 -36.51 15.35 38.48
CA HIS A 82 -35.09 15.60 38.17
C HIS A 82 -34.37 16.51 39.20
N LEU A 83 -33.12 16.19 39.57
CA LEU A 83 -31.91 16.92 39.12
C LEU A 83 -30.60 16.38 39.74
N LYS A 84 -29.47 16.60 39.03
CA LYS A 84 -28.06 16.38 39.46
C LYS A 84 -27.69 14.88 39.57
N TRP A 85 -26.42 14.46 39.48
CA TRP A 85 -25.17 15.14 39.86
C TRP A 85 -24.03 15.11 38.84
N THR A 86 -23.30 16.24 38.78
CA THR A 86 -21.86 16.30 38.48
C THR A 86 -21.17 17.05 39.62
N MET A 87 -20.64 16.33 40.60
CA MET A 87 -19.60 16.77 41.56
C MET A 87 -19.23 15.59 42.45
N LEU A 88 -18.06 14.98 42.25
CA LEU A 88 -17.44 14.14 43.27
C LEU A 88 -15.91 14.20 43.19
N ASP A 89 -15.40 15.42 43.09
CA ASP A 89 -14.02 15.73 43.43
C ASP A 89 -14.02 16.54 44.74
N LEU A 90 -12.94 16.45 45.52
CA LEU A 90 -12.73 17.17 46.78
C LEU A 90 -13.79 16.95 47.88
N PHE A 91 -13.77 15.76 48.52
CA PHE A 91 -13.47 15.71 49.96
C PHE A 91 -12.88 14.36 50.44
N HIS A 92 -11.83 13.90 49.76
CA HIS A 92 -10.87 12.94 50.35
C HIS A 92 -9.49 13.60 50.44
N MET A 93 -9.35 14.47 51.45
CA MET A 93 -8.16 15.32 51.60
C MET A 93 -7.84 15.57 53.08
N GLN A 94 -7.51 14.51 53.85
CA GLN A 94 -6.97 14.67 55.22
C GLN A 94 -6.31 13.43 55.88
N LYS A 95 -5.29 12.81 55.25
CA LYS A 95 -4.13 12.21 55.97
C LYS A 95 -3.01 11.69 55.05
N LEU A 96 -2.13 12.61 54.62
CA LEU A 96 -0.66 12.44 54.41
C LEU A 96 -0.10 13.54 53.50
N ASN A 97 -0.24 14.79 53.92
CA ASN A 97 0.74 15.83 53.58
C ASN A 97 0.67 16.98 54.61
N ARG A 98 1.37 16.81 55.75
CA ARG A 98 1.56 17.88 56.74
C ARG A 98 2.87 17.76 57.53
N MET A 99 3.97 17.47 56.83
CA MET A 99 5.36 17.75 57.20
C MET A 99 6.13 17.82 55.87
N CYS A 100 6.77 18.91 55.46
CA CYS A 100 6.84 20.25 56.04
C CYS A 100 6.65 21.33 54.96
N ARG A 101 6.28 22.54 55.39
CA ARG A 101 6.65 23.77 54.67
C ARG A 101 7.98 24.29 55.24
N ASP A 102 8.44 25.39 54.63
CA ASP A 102 9.25 26.47 55.20
C ASP A 102 10.69 26.55 54.66
N HIS A 103 10.86 27.39 53.63
CA HIS A 103 11.42 28.72 53.85
C HIS A 103 11.05 29.68 52.71
N GLU A 104 11.16 30.99 52.96
CA GLU A 104 10.68 32.06 52.08
C GLU A 104 11.82 32.87 51.40
N ASN A 105 11.42 33.73 50.45
CA ASN A 105 11.96 35.09 50.19
C ASN A 105 13.48 35.31 50.07
N THR A 106 13.95 35.73 48.88
CA THR A 106 14.36 37.12 48.55
C THR A 106 15.24 37.16 47.28
N GLY A 107 15.48 38.35 46.70
CA GLY A 107 16.78 38.62 46.06
C GLY A 107 16.83 38.91 44.56
N ASP A 108 16.46 40.15 44.21
CA ASP A 108 16.96 41.00 43.12
C ASP A 108 18.11 40.60 42.16
N LEU A 109 17.99 41.14 40.94
CA LEU A 109 19.04 41.77 40.11
C LEU A 109 20.44 41.11 39.99
N LYS A 110 20.77 40.65 38.76
CA LYS A 110 21.72 41.41 37.92
C LYS A 110 21.83 40.96 36.46
N GLN A 111 22.01 41.97 35.61
CA GLN A 111 22.55 41.93 34.25
C GLN A 111 24.06 42.21 34.34
N LEU A 112 24.92 41.50 33.58
CA LEU A 112 26.13 42.05 32.93
C LEU A 112 26.89 41.03 32.07
N ASP A 113 27.60 41.57 31.08
CA ASP A 113 28.44 40.87 30.10
C ASP A 113 29.90 40.65 30.56
N LEU A 114 30.68 40.03 29.68
CA LEU A 114 32.15 40.07 29.55
C LEU A 114 32.98 39.29 30.59
N TRP A 115 33.82 38.38 30.06
CA TRP A 115 35.26 38.70 30.00
C TRP A 115 35.93 38.08 28.77
N GLN A 116 37.13 38.56 28.45
CA GLN A 116 37.88 38.24 27.22
C GLN A 116 39.19 37.49 27.51
N CYS A 117 39.66 36.70 26.55
CA CYS A 117 41.08 36.42 26.30
C CYS A 117 41.24 35.67 24.96
N SER A 118 42.28 35.84 24.14
CA SER A 118 43.17 37.00 23.97
C SER A 118 43.84 36.94 22.58
N ARG A 119 44.31 38.09 22.06
CA ARG A 119 44.97 38.25 20.74
C ARG A 119 46.49 37.98 20.84
N PRO A 120 47.27 37.76 19.75
CA PRO A 120 47.62 38.89 18.84
C PRO A 120 48.01 38.58 17.37
N SER A 121 47.96 39.65 16.54
CA SER A 121 48.91 40.03 15.46
C SER A 121 49.10 39.15 14.20
N ALA A 122 49.41 39.66 12.99
CA ALA A 122 49.14 40.93 12.28
C ALA A 122 49.73 40.83 10.83
N ARG A 123 49.35 41.76 9.92
CA ARG A 123 49.97 42.06 8.59
C ARG A 123 49.87 40.96 7.51
N SER A 124 49.91 41.26 6.20
CA SER A 124 49.66 42.52 5.45
C SER A 124 49.52 42.30 3.93
N GLU A 125 48.50 42.91 3.34
CA GLU A 125 48.50 43.65 2.04
C GLU A 125 48.85 42.97 0.68
N HIS A 126 48.24 43.58 -0.36
CA HIS A 126 48.46 43.45 -1.82
C HIS A 126 48.08 42.13 -2.50
N ASN A 127 47.76 42.08 -3.81
CA ASN A 127 47.15 42.96 -4.84
C ASN A 127 47.62 42.42 -6.21
N GLY A 128 46.80 42.55 -7.26
CA GLY A 128 47.04 41.96 -8.59
C GLY A 128 46.21 40.69 -8.77
N ALA A 129 45.27 40.54 -9.72
CA ALA A 129 45.21 41.04 -11.11
C ALA A 129 46.37 40.48 -11.97
N SER A 130 46.17 39.98 -13.19
CA SER A 130 45.03 40.12 -14.12
C SER A 130 44.99 38.94 -15.12
N SER A 131 43.83 38.39 -15.50
CA SER A 131 43.06 38.68 -16.73
C SER A 131 43.29 37.76 -17.94
N PHE A 132 42.18 37.29 -18.53
CA PHE A 132 42.00 36.95 -19.97
C PHE A 132 42.78 35.72 -20.53
N SER A 133 42.32 35.03 -21.58
CA SER A 133 40.95 34.92 -22.18
C SER A 133 40.91 33.87 -23.31
N GLN A 134 39.76 33.18 -23.47
CA GLN A 134 39.28 32.60 -24.76
C GLN A 134 40.21 31.53 -25.41
N SER A 135 39.91 30.89 -26.55
CA SER A 135 38.72 30.14 -27.05
C SER A 135 39.28 29.18 -28.15
N ALA A 136 38.67 28.18 -28.79
CA ALA A 136 37.29 27.72 -29.05
C ALA A 136 37.35 26.30 -29.69
N THR A 137 36.23 25.79 -30.22
CA THR A 137 36.11 24.83 -31.36
C THR A 137 36.90 23.49 -31.38
N HIS A 138 36.19 22.38 -31.11
CA HIS A 138 35.67 21.37 -32.09
C HIS A 138 36.38 21.14 -33.46
N PRO A 139 36.17 19.97 -34.17
CA PRO A 139 35.53 18.69 -33.76
C PRO A 139 36.13 17.36 -34.33
N ALA A 140 35.45 16.24 -34.02
CA ALA A 140 35.09 15.09 -34.92
C ALA A 140 36.01 13.86 -35.16
N SER A 141 35.33 12.70 -35.25
CA SER A 141 35.66 11.47 -36.02
C SER A 141 36.76 10.53 -35.48
N VAL A 142 36.86 9.21 -35.80
CA VAL A 142 35.93 8.14 -36.28
C VAL A 142 36.62 6.76 -36.06
N CYS A 143 35.88 5.65 -36.26
CA CYS A 143 36.31 4.22 -36.18
C CYS A 143 36.58 3.66 -34.76
N GLU A 144 36.13 2.47 -34.30
CA GLU A 144 35.60 1.20 -34.86
C GLU A 144 36.61 0.02 -34.87
N LYS A 145 36.11 -1.16 -34.44
CA LYS A 145 36.61 -2.56 -34.59
C LYS A 145 37.23 -3.28 -33.36
N LYS A 146 36.41 -4.21 -32.84
CA LYS A 146 36.68 -5.65 -32.61
C LYS A 146 37.73 -6.14 -31.57
N LEU A 147 37.16 -6.71 -30.49
CA LEU A 147 37.24 -8.13 -30.06
C LEU A 147 38.53 -8.78 -29.48
N THR A 148 38.25 -9.71 -28.56
CA THR A 148 39.00 -10.93 -28.16
C THR A 148 40.27 -10.83 -27.29
N MET A 149 40.07 -11.25 -26.03
CA MET A 149 40.90 -12.13 -25.17
C MET A 149 42.12 -12.83 -25.84
N LYS A 150 43.21 -13.23 -25.13
CA LYS A 150 43.21 -14.16 -23.96
C LYS A 150 44.66 -14.44 -23.48
N ARG A 151 44.88 -14.66 -22.16
CA ARG A 151 45.98 -15.49 -21.55
C ARG A 151 47.46 -15.00 -21.74
N ARG A 152 48.49 -15.38 -20.94
CA ARG A 152 48.63 -15.96 -19.57
C ARG A 152 50.13 -15.94 -19.15
N THR A 153 50.39 -16.02 -17.83
CA THR A 153 51.60 -16.57 -17.14
C THR A 153 52.89 -15.74 -17.03
N GLU A 154 53.64 -16.05 -15.95
CA GLU A 154 54.84 -15.41 -15.35
C GLU A 154 56.15 -16.15 -15.81
N PRO A 155 57.37 -16.12 -15.19
CA PRO A 155 57.77 -15.83 -13.78
C PRO A 155 59.15 -15.11 -13.55
N THR A 156 59.67 -15.20 -12.30
CA THR A 156 61.03 -14.85 -11.76
C THR A 156 61.29 -13.35 -11.44
N GLU A 157 62.00 -12.94 -10.37
CA GLU A 157 62.62 -13.70 -9.24
C GLU A 157 62.67 -12.92 -7.88
N VAL A 158 63.46 -13.39 -6.90
CA VAL A 158 63.33 -13.16 -5.44
C VAL A 158 64.44 -12.30 -4.81
N VAL A 159 64.13 -11.52 -3.75
CA VAL A 159 64.96 -11.31 -2.53
C VAL A 159 64.13 -10.61 -1.42
N SER A 160 64.51 -10.74 -0.14
CA SER A 160 63.82 -10.16 1.05
C SER A 160 64.83 -9.66 2.10
N PRO A 161 64.42 -8.90 3.16
CA PRO A 161 63.96 -9.55 4.40
C PRO A 161 62.88 -8.82 5.27
N LEU A 162 62.05 -9.63 5.96
CA LEU A 162 61.63 -9.62 7.39
C LEU A 162 61.37 -8.27 8.14
N THR A 163 60.37 -8.10 9.04
CA THR A 163 59.66 -9.10 9.87
C THR A 163 58.25 -8.63 10.37
N ASN A 164 57.26 -9.55 10.36
CA ASN A 164 56.08 -9.77 11.25
C ASN A 164 55.47 -8.62 12.11
N LYS A 165 54.14 -8.48 12.23
CA LYS A 165 53.13 -9.53 12.58
C LYS A 165 51.76 -9.33 11.93
N LYS A 166 51.00 -10.44 11.78
CA LYS A 166 49.60 -10.47 11.28
C LYS A 166 48.56 -10.56 12.42
N LYS A 167 47.35 -10.06 12.17
CA LYS A 167 46.08 -10.58 12.73
C LYS A 167 45.06 -10.70 11.60
N LYS A 168 44.24 -11.75 11.60
CA LYS A 168 43.10 -11.91 10.68
C LYS A 168 41.93 -11.03 11.15
N PHE A 169 41.13 -10.56 10.19
CA PHE A 169 39.72 -10.26 10.38
C PHE A 169 38.96 -10.88 9.20
N GLU A 170 38.14 -11.89 9.48
CA GLU A 170 37.13 -12.44 8.59
C GLU A 170 35.89 -12.62 9.47
N ASP A 171 34.91 -11.75 9.30
CA ASP A 171 33.62 -11.87 9.98
C ASP A 171 32.53 -11.28 9.07
N LEU A 172 31.76 -12.17 8.43
CA LEU A 172 30.67 -11.82 7.52
C LEU A 172 29.36 -11.92 8.28
N GLY A 173 28.77 -10.77 8.63
CA GLY A 173 27.62 -10.69 9.53
C GLY A 173 26.39 -11.47 9.04
N LEU A 174 26.12 -12.59 9.71
CA LEU A 174 24.89 -13.38 9.54
C LEU A 174 23.71 -12.72 10.26
N ASN A 175 23.14 -11.68 9.65
CA ASN A 175 21.87 -11.11 10.11
C ASN A 175 20.71 -12.02 9.66
N LEU A 176 20.22 -12.86 10.57
CA LEU A 176 19.05 -13.70 10.37
C LEU A 176 17.76 -12.87 10.45
N SER A 177 17.03 -12.77 9.35
CA SER A 177 15.63 -12.31 9.32
C SER A 177 14.71 -13.50 9.09
N SER A 178 13.95 -13.89 10.10
CA SER A 178 12.94 -14.95 9.99
C SER A 178 11.73 -14.48 9.16
N THR A 179 11.23 -15.37 8.30
CA THR A 179 9.99 -15.17 7.54
C THR A 179 9.28 -16.53 7.43
N SER A 180 7.98 -16.56 7.70
CA SER A 180 7.17 -17.79 7.78
C SER A 180 7.21 -18.64 6.50
N ASP A 181 7.84 -19.80 6.59
CA ASP A 181 7.13 -21.05 6.89
C ASP A 181 7.78 -21.61 8.18
N ASP A 182 7.02 -22.25 9.08
CA ASP A 182 7.36 -22.70 10.47
C ASP A 182 7.18 -21.66 11.61
N ASP A 183 7.03 -22.18 12.83
CA ASP A 183 6.26 -21.60 13.95
C ASP A 183 7.06 -20.93 15.09
N THR A 184 6.33 -20.22 15.96
CA THR A 184 6.84 -19.72 17.25
C THR A 184 5.83 -19.93 18.37
N GLN A 185 6.22 -20.70 19.40
CA GLN A 185 5.39 -20.95 20.58
C GLN A 185 5.25 -19.69 21.46
N CYS A 186 4.10 -19.59 22.14
CA CYS A 186 3.77 -18.44 22.99
C CYS A 186 4.61 -18.41 24.29
N SER A 187 5.01 -17.22 24.72
CA SER A 187 5.66 -16.96 26.02
C SER A 187 4.95 -15.82 26.73
N ASN A 188 4.36 -16.08 27.90
CA ASN A 188 3.61 -15.07 28.66
C ASN A 188 4.54 -14.01 29.28
N PRO A 189 4.08 -12.75 29.41
CA PRO A 189 4.91 -11.66 29.91
C PRO A 189 5.09 -11.71 31.43
N ALA A 190 6.34 -11.56 31.89
CA ALA A 190 6.67 -11.23 33.27
C ALA A 190 7.15 -9.77 33.33
N THR A 191 6.46 -8.94 34.12
CA THR A 191 6.81 -7.53 34.33
C THR A 191 8.08 -7.36 35.15
N GLN A 192 8.94 -6.41 34.75
CA GLN A 192 9.62 -5.56 35.72
C GLN A 192 9.96 -4.19 35.14
N GLU A 193 9.55 -3.14 35.87
CA GLU A 193 9.94 -1.76 35.62
C GLU A 193 11.32 -1.49 36.23
N SER A 194 12.11 -0.60 35.63
CA SER A 194 13.38 -0.15 36.19
C SER A 194 13.32 1.33 36.58
N SER A 195 13.11 1.59 37.87
CA SER A 195 13.27 2.93 38.45
C SER A 195 14.61 3.02 39.21
N THR A 196 15.29 4.16 39.06
CA THR A 196 16.60 4.44 39.68
C THR A 196 16.44 5.33 40.91
N SER A 197 17.22 5.06 41.97
CA SER A 197 17.42 6.01 43.07
C SER A 197 18.85 5.91 43.63
N ASP A 198 19.60 7.00 43.55
CA ASP A 198 20.95 7.13 44.13
C ASP A 198 20.93 7.28 45.65
N SER A 199 21.93 6.69 46.31
CA SER A 199 22.57 7.08 47.59
C SER A 199 23.53 5.96 48.01
N GLY A 200 24.75 6.18 48.50
CA GLY A 200 25.53 7.41 48.65
C GLY A 200 26.98 7.06 49.04
N SER A 201 27.91 8.00 48.94
CA SER A 201 29.35 7.81 49.22
C SER A 201 29.68 7.78 50.72
N ASP A 202 30.76 7.08 51.13
CA ASP A 202 31.97 7.79 51.59
C ASP A 202 33.26 6.93 51.62
N SER A 203 34.41 7.63 51.62
CA SER A 203 35.74 7.33 52.20
C SER A 203 36.36 5.92 52.12
N GLY A 204 37.59 5.85 51.60
CA GLY A 204 38.50 4.69 51.76
C GLY A 204 39.65 4.95 52.74
N ASN A 205 40.60 4.02 52.87
CA ASN A 205 41.92 4.28 53.48
C ASN A 205 43.01 3.33 52.94
N GLU A 206 44.28 3.59 53.27
CA GLU A 206 45.46 3.11 52.53
C GLU A 206 46.16 1.82 53.03
N ASP A 207 46.96 1.25 52.11
CA ASP A 207 48.24 0.54 52.25
C ASP A 207 48.50 -0.67 53.19
N ARG A 208 49.01 -1.74 52.53
CA ARG A 208 50.17 -2.62 52.90
C ARG A 208 50.24 -3.38 54.24
N LYS A 209 50.25 -4.72 54.09
CA LYS A 209 51.30 -5.71 54.51
C LYS A 209 52.21 -5.33 55.71
N PRO A 210 52.45 -6.25 56.69
CA PRO A 210 53.32 -7.41 56.37
C PRO A 210 53.15 -8.74 57.17
N VAL A 211 53.63 -9.83 56.52
CA VAL A 211 54.44 -10.97 57.04
C VAL A 211 54.19 -11.56 58.45
N PHE A 212 53.93 -12.87 58.54
CA PHE A 212 54.79 -13.88 59.22
C PHE A 212 54.38 -15.34 58.93
N SER A 213 55.26 -16.31 59.23
CA SER A 213 55.14 -17.79 59.13
C SER A 213 56.31 -18.44 59.92
N PRO A 214 56.35 -19.77 60.23
CA PRO A 214 55.38 -20.87 60.07
C PRO A 214 54.62 -21.11 61.41
N THR A 215 54.07 -22.25 61.88
CA THR A 215 54.03 -23.72 61.58
C THR A 215 52.60 -24.27 61.82
N GLY A 216 52.22 -25.54 61.63
CA GLY A 216 52.86 -26.73 61.02
C GLY A 216 52.50 -28.05 61.74
N ASN A 217 51.56 -28.83 61.20
CA ASN A 217 51.40 -30.30 61.34
C ASN A 217 50.13 -30.81 60.61
N ASP A 218 50.12 -32.09 60.22
CA ASP A 218 49.03 -32.74 59.47
C ASP A 218 47.80 -33.12 60.32
N ALA A 219 46.60 -33.02 59.72
CA ALA A 219 45.37 -33.64 60.23
C ALA A 219 44.48 -34.15 59.08
N LYS A 220 43.89 -35.32 59.33
CA LYS A 220 43.10 -36.22 58.46
C LYS A 220 42.06 -35.54 57.55
N VAL A 221 41.87 -36.11 56.36
CA VAL A 221 40.71 -35.85 55.48
C VAL A 221 39.52 -36.72 55.89
N GLU A 222 38.36 -36.11 56.15
CA GLU A 222 37.09 -36.82 56.36
C GLU A 222 36.29 -36.98 55.04
N PRO A 223 35.45 -38.03 54.91
CA PRO A 223 34.65 -38.26 53.72
C PRO A 223 33.30 -37.50 53.76
N LEU A 224 33.03 -36.68 52.74
CA LEU A 224 31.72 -36.06 52.50
C LEU A 224 30.67 -37.09 52.09
N VAL A 225 29.94 -37.65 53.07
CA VAL A 225 28.74 -38.49 52.84
C VAL A 225 27.62 -38.15 53.82
N GLN A 226 27.11 -36.91 53.75
CA GLN A 226 25.78 -36.52 54.24
C GLN A 226 25.40 -35.15 53.64
N GLY A 227 24.30 -35.07 52.88
CA GLY A 227 23.67 -33.80 52.48
C GLY A 227 23.76 -33.33 51.01
N THR A 228 24.27 -34.11 50.05
CA THR A 228 24.32 -33.71 48.62
C THR A 228 22.96 -33.84 47.92
N SER A 229 22.62 -32.91 47.02
CA SER A 229 21.35 -32.94 46.28
C SER A 229 21.29 -34.04 45.20
N SER A 230 20.08 -34.43 44.81
CA SER A 230 19.79 -35.58 43.93
C SER A 230 20.35 -35.47 42.51
N ARG A 231 20.85 -34.30 42.09
CA ARG A 231 21.44 -34.08 40.75
C ARG A 231 22.88 -34.62 40.59
N PHE A 232 23.63 -34.86 41.67
CA PHE A 232 25.06 -35.22 41.58
C PHE A 232 25.38 -36.72 41.72
N SER A 233 24.36 -37.57 41.94
CA SER A 233 24.49 -39.03 41.99
C SER A 233 24.83 -39.68 40.64
N MET A 234 24.59 -38.98 39.53
CA MET A 234 24.88 -39.45 38.16
C MET A 234 26.38 -39.52 37.82
N TYR A 235 27.26 -38.93 38.65
CA TYR A 235 28.71 -38.97 38.45
C TYR A 235 29.34 -40.15 39.19
N ASN A 236 30.30 -40.84 38.55
CA ASN A 236 31.02 -41.91 39.23
C ASN A 236 31.90 -41.39 40.39
N THR A 237 32.23 -42.29 41.32
CA THR A 237 32.95 -41.96 42.57
C THR A 237 34.40 -41.52 42.35
N VAL A 238 34.99 -41.75 41.17
CA VAL A 238 36.31 -41.21 40.79
C VAL A 238 36.18 -39.74 40.40
N SER A 239 35.19 -39.41 39.56
CA SER A 239 34.90 -38.03 39.16
C SER A 239 34.52 -37.17 40.36
N GLN A 240 33.69 -37.67 41.28
CA GLN A 240 33.34 -36.96 42.52
C GLN A 240 34.58 -36.64 43.37
N LYS A 241 35.49 -37.61 43.56
CA LYS A 241 36.77 -37.40 44.27
C LYS A 241 37.69 -36.41 43.54
N LEU A 242 37.70 -36.42 42.22
CA LEU A 242 38.49 -35.47 41.42
C LEU A 242 37.94 -34.04 41.56
N MET A 243 36.63 -33.85 41.46
CA MET A 243 35.98 -32.55 41.63
C MET A 243 36.23 -31.96 43.03
N ALA A 244 36.09 -32.78 44.09
CA ALA A 244 36.43 -32.38 45.46
C ALA A 244 37.91 -31.96 45.59
N LYS A 245 38.83 -32.73 44.99
CA LYS A 245 40.28 -32.43 44.99
C LYS A 245 40.64 -31.15 44.21
N MET A 246 39.80 -30.74 43.26
CA MET A 246 39.91 -29.48 42.51
C MET A 246 39.20 -28.29 43.20
N GLY A 247 38.62 -28.50 44.39
CA GLY A 247 37.99 -27.46 45.20
C GLY A 247 36.52 -27.20 44.88
N PHE A 248 35.80 -28.14 44.26
CA PHE A 248 34.36 -28.01 44.01
C PHE A 248 33.54 -27.91 45.30
N ARG A 249 32.51 -27.05 45.27
CA ARG A 249 31.47 -26.89 46.30
C ARG A 249 30.12 -26.76 45.63
N GLU A 250 29.09 -27.37 46.21
CA GLU A 250 27.74 -27.39 45.61
C GLU A 250 27.15 -25.96 45.57
N GLY A 251 26.95 -25.42 44.36
CA GLY A 251 26.50 -24.02 44.13
C GLY A 251 27.60 -23.02 43.73
N GLU A 252 28.88 -23.42 43.72
CA GLU A 252 30.02 -22.57 43.32
C GLU A 252 30.70 -23.07 42.03
N GLY A 253 31.34 -22.15 41.30
CA GLY A 253 32.04 -22.46 40.05
C GLY A 253 33.39 -23.14 40.30
N LEU A 254 33.74 -24.14 39.50
CA LEU A 254 34.91 -24.99 39.73
C LEU A 254 36.24 -24.20 39.83
N GLY A 255 36.86 -24.21 41.02
CA GLY A 255 38.19 -23.66 41.28
C GLY A 255 38.34 -23.08 42.68
N LYS A 256 39.58 -22.85 43.13
CA LYS A 256 39.94 -22.48 44.51
C LYS A 256 39.24 -21.22 45.08
N PHE A 257 38.67 -20.37 44.22
CA PHE A 257 37.98 -19.13 44.59
C PHE A 257 36.56 -19.02 43.99
N GLY A 258 35.90 -20.15 43.67
CA GLY A 258 34.54 -20.15 43.08
C GLY A 258 34.45 -19.64 41.64
N GLN A 259 35.59 -19.30 41.03
CA GLN A 259 35.76 -18.55 39.78
C GLN A 259 35.49 -19.33 38.48
N GLY A 260 35.05 -20.58 38.57
CA GLY A 260 34.63 -21.36 37.39
C GLY A 260 33.26 -20.93 36.86
N ARG A 261 32.87 -21.43 35.69
CA ARG A 261 31.48 -21.28 35.21
C ARG A 261 30.55 -22.06 36.15
N LYS A 262 29.44 -21.46 36.57
CA LYS A 262 28.44 -22.12 37.42
C LYS A 262 27.51 -23.03 36.60
N ASP A 263 27.15 -22.57 35.41
CA ASP A 263 26.28 -23.29 34.49
C ASP A 263 27.06 -24.36 33.72
N ILE A 264 26.38 -25.47 33.43
CA ILE A 264 26.91 -26.57 32.63
C ILE A 264 27.32 -26.01 31.26
N ILE A 265 28.54 -26.32 30.82
CA ILE A 265 28.90 -26.14 29.42
C ILE A 265 28.09 -27.19 28.66
N GLU A 266 27.03 -26.78 27.98
CA GLU A 266 26.29 -27.64 27.07
C GLU A 266 27.27 -28.34 26.13
N ALA A 267 27.18 -29.67 26.05
CA ALA A 267 27.99 -30.42 25.12
C ALA A 267 27.68 -29.91 23.71
N SER A 268 28.71 -29.54 22.95
CA SER A 268 28.53 -29.08 21.58
C SER A 268 27.99 -30.22 20.72
N ASN A 269 26.67 -30.29 20.61
CA ASN A 269 25.98 -31.20 19.69
C ASN A 269 26.58 -31.01 18.30
N GLN A 270 27.04 -32.11 17.71
CA GLN A 270 28.05 -32.07 16.66
C GLN A 270 27.52 -31.44 15.38
N LYS A 271 28.33 -30.60 14.73
CA LYS A 271 28.03 -30.12 13.38
C LYS A 271 28.03 -31.28 12.39
N GLY A 272 26.84 -31.76 12.05
CA GLY A 272 26.54 -32.49 10.81
C GLY A 272 27.11 -33.91 10.72
N ARG A 273 26.45 -34.85 11.40
CA ARG A 273 26.24 -36.25 10.95
C ARG A 273 25.16 -36.88 11.83
N ARG A 274 24.20 -37.59 11.24
CA ARG A 274 23.28 -38.48 11.98
C ARG A 274 24.15 -39.48 12.76
N GLY A 275 23.81 -39.74 14.02
CA GLY A 275 24.60 -40.62 14.89
C GLY A 275 24.72 -42.03 14.31
N LEU A 276 25.87 -42.68 14.50
CA LEU A 276 26.07 -44.07 14.08
C LEU A 276 25.00 -44.98 14.72
N GLY A 277 24.05 -45.46 13.91
CA GLY A 277 22.91 -46.28 14.34
C GLY A 277 21.55 -45.57 14.40
N LEU A 278 21.44 -44.29 14.05
CA LEU A 278 20.13 -43.60 13.99
C LEU A 278 19.44 -43.80 12.62
N THR A 279 18.90 -45.00 12.40
CA THR A 279 17.94 -45.29 11.32
C THR A 279 16.57 -44.73 11.69
N LEU A 280 16.02 -43.84 10.87
CA LEU A 280 14.61 -43.47 10.96
C LEU A 280 13.79 -44.66 10.44
N LYS A 281 12.91 -45.22 11.27
CA LYS A 281 11.93 -46.21 10.80
C LYS A 281 11.13 -45.58 9.65
N GLY A 282 10.73 -46.38 8.66
CA GLY A 282 10.03 -45.90 7.46
C GLY A 282 10.91 -45.23 6.41
N PHE A 283 11.83 -44.33 6.81
CA PHE A 283 12.53 -43.45 5.87
C PHE A 283 13.65 -44.10 5.04
N ASP A 284 14.14 -45.27 5.46
CA ASP A 284 15.17 -46.05 4.73
C ASP A 284 14.59 -46.84 3.52
N GLY A 285 13.30 -46.70 3.22
CA GLY A 285 12.69 -47.28 2.01
C GLY A 285 13.06 -46.50 0.74
N GLU A 286 13.48 -47.20 -0.32
CA GLU A 286 13.67 -46.60 -1.64
C GLU A 286 12.32 -46.27 -2.28
N LEU A 287 12.12 -45.00 -2.64
CA LEU A 287 11.04 -44.60 -3.54
C LEU A 287 11.42 -45.02 -4.97
N ASN A 288 10.72 -46.03 -5.51
CA ASN A 288 10.88 -46.54 -6.88
C ASN A 288 10.35 -45.56 -7.95
N ILE A 289 10.78 -44.30 -7.89
CA ILE A 289 10.38 -43.18 -8.74
C ILE A 289 11.66 -42.52 -9.26
N ASP A 290 11.91 -42.61 -10.56
CA ASP A 290 13.04 -41.90 -11.16
C ASP A 290 12.71 -40.40 -11.31
N TRP A 291 13.28 -39.59 -10.43
CA TRP A 291 13.21 -38.13 -10.48
C TRP A 291 14.29 -37.51 -11.39
N ARG A 292 15.27 -38.28 -11.87
CA ARG A 292 16.38 -37.78 -12.72
C ARG A 292 15.97 -37.63 -14.18
N ASP A 293 14.95 -38.36 -14.59
CA ASP A 293 14.18 -38.12 -15.83
C ASP A 293 13.26 -36.88 -15.67
N GLU A 294 13.81 -35.74 -15.27
CA GLU A 294 13.09 -34.46 -15.28
C GLU A 294 13.64 -33.54 -16.38
N PRO A 295 12.78 -32.74 -17.04
CA PRO A 295 13.25 -31.78 -18.03
C PRO A 295 14.15 -30.73 -17.35
N PRO A 296 15.24 -30.29 -17.99
CA PRO A 296 16.19 -29.36 -17.37
C PRO A 296 15.49 -28.04 -17.05
N ALA A 297 15.63 -27.57 -15.81
CA ALA A 297 14.99 -26.33 -15.35
C ALA A 297 15.32 -25.11 -16.24
N THR A 298 14.31 -24.28 -16.51
CA THR A 298 14.41 -23.10 -17.38
C THR A 298 13.58 -21.93 -16.82
N ALA A 299 13.89 -20.71 -17.24
CA ALA A 299 13.09 -19.53 -16.92
C ALA A 299 11.81 -19.39 -17.78
N TYR A 300 11.60 -20.25 -18.78
CA TYR A 300 10.44 -20.19 -19.67
C TYR A 300 9.37 -21.17 -19.23
N GLU A 301 8.14 -20.67 -19.11
CA GLU A 301 6.97 -21.40 -18.64
C GLU A 301 5.92 -21.48 -19.76
N GLN A 302 5.18 -22.60 -19.82
CA GLN A 302 4.10 -22.81 -20.77
C GLN A 302 2.76 -22.73 -20.03
N VAL A 303 1.87 -21.86 -20.50
CA VAL A 303 0.48 -21.78 -20.02
C VAL A 303 -0.39 -22.66 -20.90
N ASP A 304 -1.02 -23.67 -20.31
CA ASP A 304 -2.18 -24.34 -20.91
C ASP A 304 -3.45 -23.64 -20.38
N TRP A 305 -4.45 -23.44 -21.25
CA TRP A 305 -5.71 -22.79 -20.91
C TRP A 305 -6.85 -23.77 -21.14
N PHE A 306 -7.94 -23.63 -20.39
CA PHE A 306 -9.20 -24.26 -20.77
C PHE A 306 -9.59 -23.87 -22.22
N PRO A 307 -10.38 -24.69 -22.91
CA PRO A 307 -11.19 -24.24 -24.05
C PRO A 307 -12.04 -23.01 -23.69
N GLU A 308 -12.60 -22.33 -24.69
CA GLU A 308 -13.50 -21.20 -24.41
C GLU A 308 -14.87 -21.74 -24.00
N CYS A 309 -15.40 -21.28 -22.86
CA CYS A 309 -16.68 -21.77 -22.35
C CYS A 309 -17.82 -21.36 -23.30
N THR A 310 -18.35 -22.34 -24.04
CA THR A 310 -19.44 -22.17 -25.02
C THR A 310 -20.84 -22.26 -24.41
N THR A 311 -20.96 -22.66 -23.14
CA THR A 311 -22.24 -22.64 -22.42
C THR A 311 -22.56 -21.22 -21.96
N GLU A 312 -23.85 -20.92 -21.84
CA GLU A 312 -24.31 -19.68 -21.21
C GLU A 312 -23.98 -19.69 -19.70
N ILE A 313 -24.05 -18.52 -19.05
CA ILE A 313 -23.82 -18.41 -17.61
C ILE A 313 -25.06 -18.99 -16.90
N PRO A 314 -24.93 -19.94 -15.95
CA PRO A 314 -26.06 -20.50 -15.23
C PRO A 314 -26.87 -19.42 -14.50
N ASP A 315 -28.19 -19.47 -14.65
CA ASP A 315 -29.14 -18.52 -14.07
C ASP A 315 -29.66 -18.97 -12.69
N GLU A 316 -30.45 -18.11 -12.04
CA GLU A 316 -31.06 -18.41 -10.74
C GLU A 316 -31.89 -19.71 -10.74
N ASP A 317 -32.53 -20.08 -11.86
CA ASP A 317 -33.39 -21.27 -11.96
C ASP A 317 -32.58 -22.56 -12.12
N GLU A 318 -31.50 -22.56 -12.89
CA GLU A 318 -30.56 -23.70 -12.97
C GLU A 318 -29.80 -23.89 -11.66
N LEU A 319 -29.32 -22.81 -11.04
CA LEU A 319 -28.48 -22.85 -9.84
C LEU A 319 -29.20 -23.34 -8.56
N LYS A 320 -30.53 -23.23 -8.48
CA LYS A 320 -31.32 -23.62 -7.29
C LYS A 320 -31.06 -25.04 -6.80
N ASP A 321 -30.99 -26.00 -7.72
CA ASP A 321 -30.82 -27.43 -7.40
C ASP A 321 -29.35 -27.89 -7.35
N TRP A 322 -28.37 -27.00 -7.57
CA TRP A 322 -26.95 -27.36 -7.66
C TRP A 322 -26.27 -27.58 -6.31
N MET A 323 -26.75 -26.94 -5.23
CA MET A 323 -26.10 -27.02 -3.90
C MET A 323 -26.44 -28.34 -3.19
N LYS A 324 -25.50 -29.29 -3.19
CA LYS A 324 -25.69 -30.60 -2.53
C LYS A 324 -25.07 -30.64 -1.14
N VAL A 325 -25.92 -30.60 -0.11
CA VAL A 325 -25.53 -30.91 1.27
C VAL A 325 -25.43 -32.43 1.47
N GLY A 326 -24.39 -32.89 2.16
CA GLY A 326 -24.17 -34.30 2.50
C GLY A 326 -23.56 -34.46 3.89
N LYS A 327 -23.14 -35.68 4.25
CA LYS A 327 -22.28 -35.88 5.42
C LYS A 327 -20.91 -35.24 5.15
N ARG A 328 -20.34 -34.55 6.14
CA ARG A 328 -18.97 -34.04 6.11
C ARG A 328 -17.99 -35.20 5.83
N LYS A 329 -17.15 -35.01 4.82
CA LYS A 329 -16.10 -35.95 4.40
C LYS A 329 -14.74 -35.33 4.67
N MET A 330 -13.89 -36.04 5.41
CA MET A 330 -12.51 -35.64 5.76
C MET A 330 -11.49 -36.65 5.22
N ILE A 331 -11.83 -37.30 4.11
CA ILE A 331 -11.04 -38.33 3.41
C ILE A 331 -10.79 -37.78 2.01
N ILE A 332 -9.57 -37.92 1.50
CA ILE A 332 -9.16 -37.42 0.18
C ILE A 332 -8.83 -38.56 -0.79
N ASP A 333 -8.52 -39.75 -0.24
CA ASP A 333 -7.99 -40.93 -0.91
C ASP A 333 -8.92 -41.52 -1.99
N ASP A 334 -10.23 -41.29 -1.88
CA ASP A 334 -11.29 -41.75 -2.78
C ASP A 334 -11.88 -40.64 -3.68
N GLU A 335 -11.24 -39.46 -3.76
CA GLU A 335 -11.65 -38.36 -4.66
C GLU A 335 -11.15 -38.56 -6.10
N LEU A 336 -11.59 -39.68 -6.70
CA LEU A 336 -11.11 -40.20 -7.99
C LEU A 336 -11.80 -39.58 -9.24
N GLU A 337 -12.75 -38.67 -9.05
CA GLU A 337 -13.57 -38.11 -10.13
C GLU A 337 -12.75 -37.34 -11.19
N PHE A 338 -11.61 -36.74 -10.80
CA PHE A 338 -10.78 -35.91 -11.69
C PHE A 338 -9.26 -36.19 -11.52
N CYS A 339 -8.89 -37.41 -11.12
CA CYS A 339 -7.50 -37.88 -11.06
C CYS A 339 -7.45 -39.43 -10.97
N GLY A 340 -6.58 -40.09 -11.72
CA GLY A 340 -6.39 -41.54 -11.62
C GLY A 340 -5.91 -42.03 -10.24
N GLU A 341 -6.49 -43.14 -9.77
CA GLU A 341 -6.26 -43.75 -8.45
C GLU A 341 -4.78 -43.99 -8.12
N GLU A 342 -4.01 -44.51 -9.09
CA GLU A 342 -2.58 -44.73 -8.93
C GLU A 342 -1.81 -43.42 -8.67
N LEU A 343 -2.17 -42.31 -9.34
CA LEU A 343 -1.49 -41.02 -9.16
C LEU A 343 -1.89 -40.36 -7.83
N LEU A 344 -3.15 -40.45 -7.43
CA LEU A 344 -3.63 -39.93 -6.15
C LEU A 344 -2.99 -40.69 -4.98
N SER A 345 -3.04 -42.03 -5.00
CA SER A 345 -2.42 -42.87 -3.98
C SER A 345 -0.89 -42.64 -3.90
N ASN A 346 -0.22 -42.50 -5.04
CA ASN A 346 1.21 -42.21 -5.07
C ASN A 346 1.55 -40.83 -4.49
N VAL A 347 0.81 -39.76 -4.81
CA VAL A 347 1.14 -38.42 -4.29
C VAL A 347 0.85 -38.31 -2.79
N LEU A 348 -0.24 -38.91 -2.30
CA LEU A 348 -0.56 -38.96 -0.85
C LEU A 348 0.53 -39.74 -0.08
N ARG A 349 0.94 -40.91 -0.60
CA ARG A 349 2.06 -41.68 -0.04
C ARG A 349 3.38 -40.90 -0.06
N CYS A 350 3.67 -40.16 -1.13
CA CYS A 350 4.90 -39.35 -1.22
C CYS A 350 4.89 -38.12 -0.30
N LYS A 351 3.71 -37.57 0.04
CA LYS A 351 3.56 -36.53 1.07
C LYS A 351 3.84 -37.14 2.45
N SER A 352 3.15 -38.23 2.82
CA SER A 352 3.21 -38.79 4.17
C SER A 352 4.53 -39.45 4.58
N ILE A 353 5.46 -39.66 3.65
CA ILE A 353 6.85 -40.05 3.97
C ILE A 353 7.60 -38.94 4.75
N PHE A 354 7.12 -37.70 4.70
CA PHE A 354 7.72 -36.58 5.43
C PHE A 354 7.10 -36.33 6.81
N ASP A 355 5.97 -36.95 7.14
CA ASP A 355 5.26 -36.79 8.42
C ASP A 355 6.12 -37.25 9.63
N GLU A 356 7.08 -38.15 9.40
CA GLU A 356 8.03 -38.65 10.41
C GLU A 356 9.38 -37.90 10.42
N LEU A 357 9.60 -36.88 9.58
CA LEU A 357 10.89 -36.18 9.45
C LEU A 357 10.93 -34.84 10.20
N GLU A 358 12.08 -34.51 10.80
CA GLU A 358 12.31 -33.19 11.38
C GLU A 358 12.26 -32.08 10.30
N GLY A 359 11.37 -31.10 10.48
CA GLY A 359 11.10 -30.04 9.50
C GLY A 359 12.35 -29.24 9.07
N GLU A 360 13.33 -29.04 9.96
CA GLU A 360 14.64 -28.45 9.62
C GLU A 360 15.38 -29.26 8.54
N GLU A 361 15.41 -30.60 8.63
CA GLU A 361 16.11 -31.45 7.67
C GLU A 361 15.39 -31.45 6.31
N MET A 362 14.05 -31.51 6.31
CA MET A 362 13.23 -31.35 5.11
C MET A 362 13.44 -29.98 4.45
N ARG A 363 13.38 -28.88 5.22
CA ARG A 363 13.60 -27.51 4.74
C ARG A 363 14.99 -27.34 4.11
N ARG A 364 16.03 -27.95 4.69
CA ARG A 364 17.39 -27.94 4.14
C ARG A 364 17.50 -28.74 2.83
N ALA A 365 16.94 -29.95 2.75
CA ALA A 365 16.93 -30.76 1.54
C ALA A 365 16.14 -30.10 0.39
N ARG A 366 14.95 -29.57 0.69
CA ARG A 366 14.10 -28.76 -0.21
C ARG A 366 14.84 -27.55 -0.78
N THR A 367 15.67 -26.89 0.03
CA THR A 367 16.47 -25.73 -0.39
C THR A 367 17.58 -26.09 -1.39
N ARG A 368 18.12 -27.32 -1.32
CA ARG A 368 19.13 -27.82 -2.26
C ARG A 368 18.55 -28.39 -3.56
N SER A 369 17.34 -28.96 -3.51
CA SER A 369 16.71 -29.72 -4.61
C SER A 369 15.82 -28.88 -5.54
N ASN A 370 15.27 -27.76 -5.06
CA ASN A 370 14.47 -26.85 -5.87
C ASN A 370 15.38 -25.97 -6.76
N PRO A 371 15.33 -26.05 -8.10
CA PRO A 371 16.17 -25.24 -8.99
C PRO A 371 15.92 -23.72 -8.90
N TYR A 372 14.76 -23.31 -8.35
CA TYR A 372 14.31 -21.91 -8.33
C TYR A 372 14.46 -21.22 -6.95
N GLU A 373 14.90 -21.92 -5.90
CA GLU A 373 14.88 -21.41 -4.50
C GLU A 373 15.80 -20.20 -4.27
N MET A 374 16.77 -19.91 -5.15
CA MET A 374 17.62 -18.72 -5.05
C MET A 374 16.91 -17.41 -5.46
N ILE A 375 15.73 -17.46 -6.10
CA ILE A 375 14.96 -16.26 -6.46
C ILE A 375 14.46 -15.51 -5.21
N ARG A 376 13.84 -16.25 -4.26
CA ARG A 376 13.32 -15.74 -2.98
C ARG A 376 12.41 -14.51 -3.18
N GLY A 377 12.63 -13.44 -2.42
CA GLY A 377 11.92 -12.15 -2.57
C GLY A 377 12.74 -11.06 -3.27
N VAL A 378 14.02 -11.32 -3.61
CA VAL A 378 14.96 -10.32 -4.15
C VAL A 378 15.07 -9.06 -3.25
N PHE A 379 14.44 -7.95 -3.62
CA PHE A 379 14.35 -6.72 -2.83
C PHE A 379 12.98 -6.50 -2.15
N PHE A 380 11.97 -7.31 -2.50
CA PHE A 380 10.63 -7.27 -1.91
C PHE A 380 10.55 -7.94 -0.52
N LEU A 381 9.47 -7.68 0.20
CA LEU A 381 9.26 -8.12 1.58
C LEU A 381 9.15 -9.64 1.76
N ASN A 382 8.68 -10.39 0.76
CA ASN A 382 8.59 -11.85 0.82
C ASN A 382 8.66 -12.51 -0.58
N ARG A 383 8.58 -13.85 -0.61
CA ARG A 383 8.54 -14.66 -1.84
C ARG A 383 7.30 -14.40 -2.71
N ALA A 384 6.18 -14.00 -2.11
CA ALA A 384 4.90 -13.86 -2.79
C ALA A 384 4.93 -12.71 -3.83
N ALA A 385 5.63 -11.60 -3.52
CA ALA A 385 5.88 -10.54 -4.49
C ALA A 385 6.52 -11.06 -5.80
N MET A 386 7.48 -12.00 -5.68
CA MET A 386 8.11 -12.63 -6.84
C MET A 386 7.19 -13.61 -7.58
N LYS A 387 6.19 -14.22 -6.91
CA LYS A 387 5.13 -14.95 -7.60
C LYS A 387 4.32 -14.03 -8.52
N MET A 388 3.87 -12.87 -8.02
CA MET A 388 3.14 -11.93 -8.89
C MET A 388 4.03 -11.32 -9.98
N ALA A 389 5.33 -11.11 -9.74
CA ALA A 389 6.26 -10.74 -10.81
C ALA A 389 6.37 -11.80 -11.93
N ASN A 390 6.43 -13.08 -11.53
CA ASN A 390 6.47 -14.24 -12.42
C ASN A 390 5.14 -14.38 -13.20
N LEU A 391 4.00 -14.31 -12.51
CA LEU A 391 2.66 -14.46 -13.07
C LEU A 391 2.30 -13.29 -14.00
N ASP A 392 2.58 -12.04 -13.61
CA ASP A 392 2.33 -10.87 -14.45
C ASP A 392 3.17 -10.87 -15.73
N HIS A 393 4.40 -11.41 -15.71
CA HIS A 393 5.14 -11.65 -16.95
C HIS A 393 4.53 -12.77 -17.81
N VAL A 394 4.25 -13.94 -17.21
CA VAL A 394 3.74 -15.13 -17.91
C VAL A 394 2.37 -14.89 -18.56
N PHE A 395 1.55 -14.03 -17.97
CA PHE A 395 0.24 -13.64 -18.49
C PHE A 395 0.26 -12.26 -19.20
N ASP A 396 1.28 -11.99 -20.03
CA ASP A 396 1.36 -10.84 -20.94
C ASP A 396 1.17 -9.44 -20.30
N TYR A 397 1.55 -9.29 -19.04
CA TYR A 397 1.32 -8.11 -18.20
C TYR A 397 -0.15 -7.74 -18.03
N MET A 398 -1.08 -8.71 -18.07
CA MET A 398 -2.52 -8.44 -18.02
C MET A 398 -3.02 -7.89 -16.67
N PHE A 399 -2.22 -7.93 -15.61
CA PHE A 399 -2.55 -7.31 -14.33
C PHE A 399 -2.02 -5.87 -14.28
N THR A 400 -0.72 -5.65 -14.53
CA THR A 400 -0.14 -4.30 -14.43
C THR A 400 -0.36 -3.40 -15.65
N ASN A 401 -0.72 -3.99 -16.80
CA ASN A 401 -1.04 -3.31 -18.06
C ASN A 401 -2.22 -3.99 -18.78
N PRO A 402 -3.45 -3.94 -18.20
CA PRO A 402 -4.63 -4.58 -18.77
C PRO A 402 -5.01 -3.95 -20.11
N LYS A 403 -5.50 -4.79 -21.03
CA LYS A 403 -5.79 -4.46 -22.43
C LYS A 403 -7.28 -4.73 -22.74
N ASP A 404 -7.83 -3.98 -23.69
CA ASP A 404 -9.15 -4.28 -24.27
C ASP A 404 -9.10 -5.52 -25.19
N THR A 405 -10.27 -5.93 -25.70
CA THR A 405 -10.43 -7.03 -26.66
C THR A 405 -9.73 -6.78 -28.01
N HIS A 406 -9.29 -5.55 -28.29
CA HIS A 406 -8.47 -5.18 -29.44
C HIS A 406 -6.96 -5.16 -29.12
N GLY A 407 -6.56 -5.57 -27.91
CA GLY A 407 -5.16 -5.64 -27.47
C GLY A 407 -4.54 -4.30 -27.07
N LYS A 408 -5.32 -3.21 -27.04
CA LYS A 408 -4.86 -1.87 -26.70
C LYS A 408 -4.96 -1.66 -25.18
N PRO A 409 -3.96 -1.02 -24.53
CA PRO A 409 -4.03 -0.74 -23.09
C PRO A 409 -5.27 0.07 -22.70
N LEU A 410 -5.98 -0.39 -21.67
CA LEU A 410 -7.13 0.33 -21.10
C LEU A 410 -6.69 1.68 -20.51
N LEU A 411 -5.50 1.69 -19.89
CA LEU A 411 -4.95 2.83 -19.18
C LEU A 411 -3.72 3.37 -19.91
N LYS A 412 -3.65 4.69 -20.07
CA LYS A 412 -2.39 5.39 -20.38
C LYS A 412 -1.92 6.14 -19.15
N ASP A 413 -0.62 6.13 -18.88
CA ASP A 413 -0.08 6.77 -17.66
C ASP A 413 -0.35 8.30 -17.62
N ARG A 414 -0.47 8.94 -18.80
CA ARG A 414 -0.85 10.36 -18.99
C ARG A 414 -2.36 10.66 -18.88
N ASP A 415 -3.23 9.68 -19.01
CA ASP A 415 -4.68 9.89 -18.83
C ASP A 415 -5.02 10.01 -17.33
N GLY A 416 -6.16 10.60 -16.97
CA GLY A 416 -6.56 10.80 -15.57
C GLY A 416 -6.91 9.52 -14.78
N GLU A 417 -7.00 8.35 -15.43
CA GLU A 417 -7.48 7.11 -14.80
C GLU A 417 -6.36 6.33 -14.07
N LEU A 418 -6.73 5.65 -12.98
CA LEU A 418 -5.86 4.85 -12.12
C LEU A 418 -6.07 3.34 -12.35
N LEU A 419 -4.98 2.57 -12.24
CA LEU A 419 -5.06 1.12 -12.11
C LEU A 419 -5.56 0.75 -10.70
N TYR A 420 -6.87 0.64 -10.57
CA TYR A 420 -7.51 0.05 -9.39
C TYR A 420 -7.31 -1.46 -9.33
N PHE A 421 -6.82 -1.98 -8.21
CA PHE A 421 -6.68 -3.41 -7.93
C PHE A 421 -7.10 -3.74 -6.49
N ALA A 422 -7.38 -5.02 -6.23
CA ALA A 422 -7.60 -5.53 -4.88
C ALA A 422 -6.67 -6.71 -4.55
N ASP A 423 -6.37 -6.90 -3.27
CA ASP A 423 -5.46 -7.95 -2.75
C ASP A 423 -6.04 -8.53 -1.45
N VAL A 424 -6.62 -9.75 -1.51
CA VAL A 424 -7.35 -10.35 -0.39
C VAL A 424 -6.68 -11.60 0.18
N CYS A 425 -6.85 -11.79 1.49
CA CYS A 425 -6.15 -12.81 2.28
C CYS A 425 -4.62 -12.74 2.12
N ALA A 426 -4.11 -11.53 1.89
CA ALA A 426 -2.80 -11.28 1.27
C ALA A 426 -1.73 -10.75 2.24
N GLY A 427 -2.03 -10.62 3.53
CA GLY A 427 -1.05 -10.19 4.53
C GLY A 427 0.18 -11.12 4.55
N PRO A 428 1.41 -10.59 4.60
CA PRO A 428 1.79 -9.21 4.90
C PRO A 428 1.76 -8.20 3.74
N GLY A 429 1.30 -8.58 2.53
CA GLY A 429 1.06 -7.64 1.41
C GLY A 429 2.05 -7.72 0.23
N GLY A 430 2.76 -8.84 0.06
CA GLY A 430 3.79 -8.98 -0.98
C GLY A 430 3.28 -8.82 -2.41
N PHE A 431 2.08 -9.31 -2.70
CA PHE A 431 1.42 -9.15 -4.01
C PHE A 431 1.20 -7.65 -4.33
N SER A 432 0.61 -6.90 -3.39
CA SER A 432 0.49 -5.44 -3.47
C SER A 432 1.84 -4.72 -3.60
N GLU A 433 2.90 -5.15 -2.90
CA GLU A 433 4.21 -4.49 -3.03
C GLU A 433 4.74 -4.57 -4.48
N TYR A 434 4.57 -5.71 -5.17
CA TYR A 434 4.94 -5.83 -6.58
C TYR A 434 4.15 -4.86 -7.48
N VAL A 435 2.82 -4.83 -7.36
CA VAL A 435 1.96 -3.99 -8.21
C VAL A 435 2.26 -2.50 -7.99
N LEU A 436 2.40 -2.07 -6.74
CA LEU A 436 2.71 -0.68 -6.38
C LEU A 436 4.14 -0.29 -6.75
N TRP A 437 5.11 -1.20 -6.71
CA TRP A 437 6.45 -0.96 -7.24
C TRP A 437 6.44 -0.79 -8.76
N ARG A 438 5.73 -1.67 -9.50
CA ARG A 438 5.68 -1.66 -10.97
C ARG A 438 4.94 -0.44 -11.52
N LYS A 439 3.84 -0.01 -10.89
CA LYS A 439 2.96 1.06 -11.40
C LYS A 439 3.00 2.38 -10.62
N LYS A 440 3.65 2.42 -9.45
CA LYS A 440 3.76 3.61 -8.60
C LYS A 440 2.40 4.30 -8.38
N TRP A 441 2.39 5.62 -8.29
CA TRP A 441 1.22 6.47 -8.12
C TRP A 441 0.18 6.42 -9.26
N HIS A 442 0.38 5.61 -10.30
CA HIS A 442 -0.65 5.35 -11.31
C HIS A 442 -1.60 4.20 -10.92
N SER A 443 -1.42 3.56 -9.75
CA SER A 443 -2.34 2.56 -9.19
C SER A 443 -2.87 2.94 -7.81
N LYS A 444 -4.00 2.31 -7.44
CA LYS A 444 -4.65 2.37 -6.12
C LYS A 444 -5.04 0.95 -5.73
N GLY A 445 -4.59 0.50 -4.55
CA GLY A 445 -4.89 -0.83 -4.03
C GLY A 445 -5.85 -0.82 -2.85
N PHE A 446 -6.74 -1.81 -2.79
CA PHE A 446 -7.62 -2.08 -1.66
C PHE A 446 -7.31 -3.47 -1.08
N GLY A 447 -7.18 -3.59 0.24
CA GLY A 447 -6.78 -4.83 0.89
C GLY A 447 -7.77 -5.32 1.94
N MET A 448 -7.96 -6.64 2.05
CA MET A 448 -8.64 -7.26 3.20
C MET A 448 -7.91 -8.54 3.60
N THR A 449 -7.51 -8.67 4.86
CA THR A 449 -6.84 -9.85 5.41
C THR A 449 -7.19 -9.99 6.90
N LEU A 450 -7.09 -11.20 7.45
CA LEU A 450 -7.29 -11.42 8.88
C LEU A 450 -6.29 -10.60 9.71
N LYS A 451 -6.78 -9.90 10.73
CA LYS A 451 -5.91 -9.23 11.71
C LYS A 451 -5.08 -10.23 12.52
N GLY A 452 -3.89 -9.80 12.94
CA GLY A 452 -3.00 -10.58 13.81
C GLY A 452 -1.55 -10.66 13.29
N PRO A 453 -0.80 -11.74 13.60
CA PRO A 453 0.61 -11.87 13.21
C PRO A 453 0.89 -11.77 11.70
N ASN A 454 -0.12 -12.14 10.89
CA ASN A 454 -0.10 -12.19 9.43
C ASN A 454 -0.90 -11.05 8.77
N ASP A 455 -1.13 -9.95 9.48
CA ASP A 455 -1.75 -8.73 8.92
C ASP A 455 -0.78 -8.00 7.95
N PHE A 456 -1.29 -7.01 7.20
CA PHE A 456 -0.52 -6.18 6.27
C PHE A 456 0.61 -5.39 6.97
N LYS A 457 1.85 -5.61 6.55
CA LYS A 457 3.03 -4.91 7.11
C LYS A 457 3.40 -3.75 6.19
N LEU A 458 2.50 -2.77 6.11
CA LEU A 458 2.63 -1.59 5.25
C LEU A 458 3.86 -0.73 5.56
N GLU A 459 4.37 -0.84 6.79
CA GLU A 459 5.61 -0.22 7.21
C GLU A 459 6.85 -0.81 6.50
N ASP A 460 6.74 -2.06 6.05
CA ASP A 460 7.79 -2.92 5.53
C ASP A 460 7.88 -2.94 3.98
N PHE A 461 6.97 -2.22 3.32
CA PHE A 461 6.97 -1.95 1.88
C PHE A 461 8.14 -0.99 1.54
N TYR A 462 9.35 -1.53 1.42
CA TYR A 462 10.55 -0.74 1.11
C TYR A 462 10.65 -0.42 -0.39
N SER A 463 10.07 -1.27 -1.24
CA SER A 463 10.12 -1.17 -2.71
C SER A 463 9.04 -0.22 -3.24
N ALA A 464 7.87 -0.23 -2.60
CA ALA A 464 6.67 0.51 -3.00
C ALA A 464 6.42 1.75 -2.12
N SER A 465 5.28 2.41 -2.35
CA SER A 465 4.75 3.46 -1.46
C SER A 465 3.38 3.00 -0.94
N SER A 466 3.32 2.60 0.34
CA SER A 466 2.12 2.03 0.96
C SER A 466 1.03 3.05 1.27
N GLU A 467 1.27 4.34 1.03
CA GLU A 467 0.25 5.38 1.05
C GLU A 467 -0.79 5.20 -0.08
N LEU A 468 -0.41 4.49 -1.16
CA LEU A 468 -1.25 4.11 -2.31
C LEU A 468 -2.15 2.88 -2.04
N PHE A 469 -2.07 2.31 -0.83
CA PHE A 469 -2.82 1.12 -0.40
C PHE A 469 -3.74 1.46 0.77
N GLU A 470 -4.91 0.81 0.79
CA GLU A 470 -5.92 1.00 1.85
C GLU A 470 -6.46 -0.35 2.32
N PRO A 471 -5.97 -0.85 3.48
CA PRO A 471 -6.57 -1.98 4.17
C PRO A 471 -7.95 -1.62 4.72
N TYR A 472 -8.87 -2.57 4.62
CA TYR A 472 -10.25 -2.49 5.07
C TYR A 472 -10.67 -3.88 5.57
N TYR A 473 -11.11 -3.97 6.82
CA TYR A 473 -11.29 -5.24 7.55
C TYR A 473 -12.76 -5.67 7.66
N GLY A 474 -13.60 -5.19 6.74
CA GLY A 474 -15.01 -5.59 6.63
C GLY A 474 -15.96 -4.68 7.42
N GLU A 475 -16.82 -5.27 8.24
CA GLU A 475 -17.75 -4.53 9.10
C GLU A 475 -16.97 -3.69 10.12
N GLY A 476 -17.34 -2.41 10.28
CA GLY A 476 -16.55 -1.45 11.08
C GLY A 476 -15.30 -0.90 10.38
N GLY A 477 -15.03 -1.27 9.12
CA GLY A 477 -13.99 -0.66 8.29
C GLY A 477 -12.58 -0.96 8.80
N ILE A 478 -11.90 0.03 9.39
CA ILE A 478 -10.56 -0.18 9.95
C ILE A 478 -10.59 -1.04 11.22
N ASP A 479 -11.73 -1.08 11.93
CA ASP A 479 -11.86 -1.76 13.23
C ASP A 479 -12.30 -3.22 13.14
N GLY A 480 -12.81 -3.69 11.98
CA GLY A 480 -13.26 -5.07 11.73
C GLY A 480 -12.18 -6.16 11.86
N ASP A 481 -12.57 -7.43 11.72
CA ASP A 481 -11.67 -8.59 11.90
C ASP A 481 -10.91 -9.03 10.63
N GLY A 482 -11.44 -8.71 9.44
CA GLY A 482 -10.90 -9.11 8.14
C GLY A 482 -11.22 -10.55 7.73
N ASP A 483 -12.15 -11.24 8.40
CA ASP A 483 -12.57 -12.60 8.03
C ASP A 483 -13.43 -12.58 6.76
N ILE A 484 -12.83 -12.96 5.63
CA ILE A 484 -13.50 -13.07 4.33
C ILE A 484 -14.64 -14.10 4.32
N THR A 485 -14.76 -14.98 5.32
CA THR A 485 -15.85 -15.96 5.40
C THR A 485 -17.15 -15.38 5.97
N ARG A 486 -17.12 -14.19 6.59
CA ARG A 486 -18.31 -13.51 7.11
C ARG A 486 -19.10 -12.77 6.00
N PRO A 487 -20.40 -13.03 5.81
CA PRO A 487 -21.24 -12.32 4.84
C PRO A 487 -21.23 -10.78 4.99
N GLU A 488 -21.21 -10.31 6.24
CA GLU A 488 -21.12 -8.89 6.60
C GLU A 488 -19.84 -8.24 6.03
N ASN A 489 -18.69 -8.91 6.19
CA ASN A 489 -17.40 -8.44 5.72
C ASN A 489 -17.30 -8.45 4.19
N ILE A 490 -17.80 -9.51 3.55
CA ILE A 490 -17.90 -9.60 2.09
C ILE A 490 -18.68 -8.40 1.54
N THR A 491 -19.86 -8.13 2.12
CA THR A 491 -20.75 -7.03 1.73
C THR A 491 -20.11 -5.66 1.97
N ALA A 492 -19.48 -5.47 3.13
CA ALA A 492 -18.83 -4.21 3.50
C ALA A 492 -17.62 -3.89 2.60
N PHE A 493 -16.75 -4.87 2.34
CA PHE A 493 -15.60 -4.68 1.44
C PHE A 493 -16.04 -4.49 -0.02
N ARG A 494 -17.08 -5.22 -0.47
CA ARG A 494 -17.68 -5.03 -1.80
C ARG A 494 -18.15 -3.59 -2.00
N ASN A 495 -18.96 -3.07 -1.08
CA ASN A 495 -19.51 -1.72 -1.18
C ASN A 495 -18.39 -0.67 -1.12
N PHE A 496 -17.45 -0.81 -0.17
CA PHE A 496 -16.27 0.06 -0.07
C PHE A 496 -15.45 0.11 -1.37
N VAL A 497 -15.19 -1.03 -2.02
CA VAL A 497 -14.44 -1.05 -3.30
C VAL A 497 -15.26 -0.41 -4.43
N LEU A 498 -16.57 -0.68 -4.52
CA LEU A 498 -17.42 -0.09 -5.56
C LEU A 498 -17.51 1.44 -5.43
N ASP A 499 -17.76 1.95 -4.23
CA ASP A 499 -17.83 3.40 -3.96
C ASP A 499 -16.53 4.13 -4.35
N ASN A 500 -15.38 3.47 -4.17
CA ASN A 500 -14.06 4.01 -4.49
C ASN A 500 -13.59 3.75 -5.94
N THR A 501 -14.39 3.04 -6.74
CA THR A 501 -14.09 2.68 -8.14
C THR A 501 -15.17 3.14 -9.13
N GLU A 502 -15.92 4.19 -8.80
CA GLU A 502 -17.00 4.75 -9.64
C GLU A 502 -18.11 3.72 -9.93
N HIS A 503 -18.35 2.82 -8.97
CA HIS A 503 -19.22 1.64 -9.03
C HIS A 503 -18.89 0.65 -10.17
N LYS A 504 -17.69 0.74 -10.76
CA LYS A 504 -17.21 -0.18 -11.82
C LYS A 504 -16.54 -1.44 -11.28
N GLY A 505 -15.93 -1.36 -10.09
CA GLY A 505 -15.04 -2.41 -9.58
C GLY A 505 -13.56 -2.25 -10.01
N VAL A 506 -12.70 -3.10 -9.47
CA VAL A 506 -11.25 -3.13 -9.76
C VAL A 506 -10.95 -3.72 -11.13
N HIS A 507 -9.81 -3.36 -11.74
CA HIS A 507 -9.34 -3.98 -12.98
C HIS A 507 -8.96 -5.45 -12.77
N PHE A 508 -8.43 -5.76 -11.59
CA PHE A 508 -8.18 -7.14 -11.19
C PHE A 508 -8.19 -7.32 -9.67
N LEU A 509 -8.52 -8.53 -9.25
CA LEU A 509 -8.36 -9.03 -7.88
C LEU A 509 -7.22 -10.07 -7.84
N MET A 510 -6.38 -9.98 -6.83
CA MET A 510 -5.45 -11.04 -6.43
C MET A 510 -5.90 -11.64 -5.09
N ALA A 511 -5.72 -12.94 -4.92
CA ALA A 511 -6.02 -13.65 -3.68
C ALA A 511 -4.97 -14.73 -3.39
N ASP A 512 -4.30 -14.66 -2.23
CA ASP A 512 -3.25 -15.62 -1.83
C ASP A 512 -3.60 -16.32 -0.50
N GLY A 513 -4.88 -16.57 -0.25
CA GLY A 513 -5.37 -17.15 0.99
C GLY A 513 -4.86 -18.57 1.26
N GLY A 514 -4.48 -18.80 2.52
CA GLY A 514 -4.04 -20.09 3.05
C GLY A 514 -3.72 -19.98 4.54
N PHE A 515 -3.67 -21.11 5.22
CA PHE A 515 -3.34 -21.21 6.65
C PHE A 515 -2.54 -22.49 6.91
N SER A 516 -1.91 -22.61 8.08
CA SER A 516 -1.16 -23.81 8.46
C SER A 516 -2.10 -24.99 8.66
N VAL A 517 -1.69 -26.15 8.15
CA VAL A 517 -2.40 -27.44 8.22
C VAL A 517 -1.43 -28.55 8.66
N GLU A 518 -0.50 -28.20 9.55
CA GLU A 518 0.59 -29.06 10.04
C GLU A 518 0.07 -30.44 10.49
N GLY A 519 0.61 -31.50 9.90
CA GLY A 519 0.20 -32.89 10.15
C GLY A 519 -1.16 -33.28 9.54
N GLN A 520 -1.73 -32.44 8.66
CA GLN A 520 -2.97 -32.65 7.91
C GLN A 520 -2.87 -32.16 6.45
N GLU A 521 -1.66 -32.08 5.90
CA GLU A 521 -1.34 -31.55 4.57
C GLU A 521 -2.09 -32.26 3.44
N ASN A 522 -2.37 -33.56 3.60
CA ASN A 522 -3.14 -34.36 2.64
C ASN A 522 -4.59 -33.86 2.46
N ILE A 523 -5.20 -33.28 3.50
CA ILE A 523 -6.59 -32.78 3.48
C ILE A 523 -6.68 -31.25 3.38
N GLN A 524 -5.60 -30.56 2.98
CA GLN A 524 -5.55 -29.11 2.85
C GLN A 524 -6.65 -28.54 1.93
N GLU A 525 -7.00 -29.24 0.85
CA GLU A 525 -8.12 -28.87 -0.03
C GLU A 525 -9.45 -28.80 0.75
N ILE A 526 -9.78 -29.87 1.48
CA ILE A 526 -11.03 -30.00 2.25
C ILE A 526 -11.08 -28.93 3.35
N LEU A 527 -9.97 -28.70 4.07
CA LEU A 527 -9.88 -27.68 5.11
C LEU A 527 -10.04 -26.26 4.56
N SER A 528 -9.46 -25.96 3.39
CA SER A 528 -9.47 -24.62 2.79
C SER A 528 -10.66 -24.35 1.85
N LYS A 529 -11.61 -25.28 1.73
CA LYS A 529 -12.74 -25.19 0.80
C LYS A 529 -13.58 -23.91 0.93
N GLN A 530 -13.91 -23.48 2.15
CA GLN A 530 -14.69 -22.25 2.36
C GLN A 530 -13.88 -21.00 2.01
N LEU A 531 -12.58 -20.99 2.32
CA LEU A 531 -11.68 -19.89 1.98
C LEU A 531 -11.52 -19.74 0.46
N THR A 532 -11.43 -20.86 -0.26
CA THR A 532 -11.41 -20.87 -1.74
C THR A 532 -12.70 -20.31 -2.32
N LEU A 533 -13.86 -20.79 -1.84
CA LEU A 533 -15.17 -20.27 -2.25
C LEU A 533 -15.29 -18.76 -2.02
N CYS A 534 -14.91 -18.26 -0.83
CA CYS A 534 -15.05 -16.85 -0.49
C CYS A 534 -14.12 -15.94 -1.32
N GLN A 535 -12.94 -16.41 -1.70
CA GLN A 535 -12.06 -15.68 -2.63
C GLN A 535 -12.66 -15.63 -4.05
N PHE A 536 -13.26 -16.73 -4.54
CA PHE A 536 -13.91 -16.77 -5.86
C PHE A 536 -15.16 -15.87 -5.90
N LEU A 537 -16.00 -15.95 -4.85
CA LEU A 537 -17.13 -15.06 -4.61
C LEU A 537 -16.70 -13.59 -4.57
N MET A 538 -15.57 -13.27 -3.94
CA MET A 538 -15.02 -11.92 -3.94
C MET A 538 -14.62 -11.47 -5.36
N GLY A 539 -14.04 -12.36 -6.16
CA GLY A 539 -13.77 -12.12 -7.59
C GLY A 539 -15.01 -11.66 -8.35
N LEU A 540 -16.10 -12.41 -8.26
CA LEU A 540 -17.40 -12.06 -8.87
C LEU A 540 -18.11 -10.87 -8.21
N SER A 541 -17.63 -10.41 -7.04
CA SER A 541 -18.24 -9.31 -6.29
C SER A 541 -17.64 -7.93 -6.60
N ILE A 542 -16.34 -7.84 -6.92
CA ILE A 542 -15.63 -6.55 -7.05
C ILE A 542 -14.78 -6.37 -8.32
N VAL A 543 -14.56 -7.41 -9.13
CA VAL A 543 -13.86 -7.25 -10.42
C VAL A 543 -14.82 -6.63 -11.45
N ARG A 544 -14.34 -5.68 -12.25
CA ARG A 544 -15.13 -5.05 -13.32
C ARG A 544 -15.36 -6.01 -14.49
N THR A 545 -16.42 -5.82 -15.28
CA THR A 545 -16.58 -6.49 -16.59
C THR A 545 -15.34 -6.26 -17.46
N GLY A 546 -14.81 -7.31 -18.08
CA GLY A 546 -13.52 -7.30 -18.79
C GLY A 546 -12.27 -7.30 -17.88
N GLY A 547 -12.45 -7.33 -16.56
CA GLY A 547 -11.37 -7.42 -15.58
C GLY A 547 -10.86 -8.85 -15.37
N ASN A 548 -9.75 -8.97 -14.64
CA ASN A 548 -9.03 -10.24 -14.45
C ASN A 548 -9.06 -10.70 -12.98
N PHE A 549 -8.86 -11.98 -12.72
CA PHE A 549 -8.82 -12.54 -11.37
C PHE A 549 -7.71 -13.59 -11.25
N ILE A 550 -7.02 -13.62 -10.12
CA ILE A 550 -6.06 -14.67 -9.80
C ILE A 550 -6.18 -15.09 -8.34
N CYS A 551 -6.33 -16.39 -8.12
CA CYS A 551 -6.50 -16.98 -6.79
C CYS A 551 -5.56 -18.16 -6.60
N LYS A 552 -4.87 -18.23 -5.45
CA LYS A 552 -4.23 -19.47 -5.01
C LYS A 552 -5.28 -20.54 -4.75
N THR A 553 -4.98 -21.76 -5.16
CA THR A 553 -5.62 -22.98 -4.70
C THR A 553 -4.54 -24.01 -4.32
N PHE A 554 -4.96 -25.12 -3.72
CA PHE A 554 -4.10 -26.26 -3.46
C PHE A 554 -4.45 -27.37 -4.45
N ASP A 555 -4.64 -28.60 -3.98
CA ASP A 555 -5.23 -29.66 -4.78
C ASP A 555 -6.68 -29.32 -5.18
N LEU A 556 -7.14 -29.97 -6.25
CA LEU A 556 -8.44 -29.74 -6.91
C LEU A 556 -9.06 -31.09 -7.29
N PHE A 557 -9.05 -32.06 -6.39
CA PHE A 557 -9.58 -33.40 -6.62
C PHE A 557 -11.09 -33.47 -6.33
N THR A 558 -11.57 -32.74 -5.32
CA THR A 558 -12.96 -32.85 -4.88
C THR A 558 -13.94 -32.22 -5.91
N PRO A 559 -15.13 -32.82 -6.13
CA PRO A 559 -16.18 -32.21 -6.93
C PRO A 559 -16.64 -30.82 -6.45
N PHE A 560 -16.39 -30.48 -5.18
CA PHE A 560 -16.60 -29.13 -4.65
C PHE A 560 -15.64 -28.12 -5.29
N SER A 561 -14.32 -28.38 -5.21
CA SER A 561 -13.31 -27.48 -5.78
C SER A 561 -13.38 -27.42 -7.31
N VAL A 562 -13.61 -28.55 -7.97
CA VAL A 562 -13.79 -28.59 -9.43
C VAL A 562 -15.05 -27.83 -9.85
N GLY A 563 -16.15 -27.93 -9.08
CA GLY A 563 -17.36 -27.13 -9.30
C GLY A 563 -17.12 -25.62 -9.16
N LEU A 564 -16.31 -25.19 -8.18
CA LEU A 564 -15.92 -23.78 -8.06
C LEU A 564 -15.11 -23.28 -9.28
N VAL A 565 -14.21 -24.11 -9.83
CA VAL A 565 -13.46 -23.76 -11.05
C VAL A 565 -14.37 -23.73 -12.28
N TYR A 566 -15.36 -24.61 -12.38
CA TYR A 566 -16.37 -24.59 -13.44
C TYR A 566 -17.19 -23.29 -13.45
N LEU A 567 -17.63 -22.81 -12.28
CA LEU A 567 -18.34 -21.54 -12.17
C LEU A 567 -17.50 -20.34 -12.64
N LEU A 568 -16.18 -20.32 -12.36
CA LEU A 568 -15.27 -19.32 -12.92
C LEU A 568 -15.09 -19.46 -14.44
N TYR A 569 -15.01 -20.69 -14.95
CA TYR A 569 -14.94 -20.99 -16.39
C TYR A 569 -16.21 -20.51 -17.13
N CYS A 570 -17.39 -20.64 -16.53
CA CYS A 570 -18.61 -20.01 -17.06
C CYS A 570 -18.53 -18.47 -17.03
N CYS A 571 -18.06 -17.88 -15.93
CA CYS A 571 -18.09 -16.42 -15.70
C CYS A 571 -17.01 -15.60 -16.40
N PHE A 572 -15.93 -16.21 -16.92
CA PHE A 572 -14.81 -15.49 -17.55
C PHE A 572 -14.59 -15.93 -19.01
N GLU A 573 -14.03 -15.05 -19.85
CA GLU A 573 -13.66 -15.33 -21.25
C GLU A 573 -12.66 -16.50 -21.33
N ARG A 574 -11.63 -16.49 -20.48
CA ARG A 574 -10.56 -17.50 -20.46
C ARG A 574 -10.13 -17.82 -19.04
N VAL A 575 -9.95 -19.12 -18.74
CA VAL A 575 -9.42 -19.61 -17.45
C VAL A 575 -8.24 -20.56 -17.68
N SER A 576 -7.30 -20.58 -16.75
CA SER A 576 -6.14 -21.50 -16.69
C SER A 576 -5.90 -21.95 -15.25
N VAL A 577 -5.39 -23.18 -15.08
CA VAL A 577 -4.84 -23.68 -13.80
C VAL A 577 -3.33 -23.78 -13.96
N PHE A 578 -2.58 -22.93 -13.26
CA PHE A 578 -1.15 -22.72 -13.52
C PHE A 578 -0.32 -22.77 -12.23
N LYS A 579 0.82 -23.49 -12.25
CA LYS A 579 1.81 -23.48 -11.16
C LYS A 579 3.07 -22.73 -11.62
N PRO A 580 3.31 -21.50 -11.13
CA PRO A 580 4.53 -20.75 -11.48
C PRO A 580 5.77 -21.41 -10.87
N VAL A 581 6.94 -21.27 -11.49
CA VAL A 581 8.23 -21.81 -10.96
C VAL A 581 8.66 -21.18 -9.63
N THR A 582 8.07 -20.04 -9.27
CA THR A 582 8.20 -19.41 -7.93
C THR A 582 7.34 -20.06 -6.85
N SER A 583 6.39 -20.93 -7.23
CA SER A 583 5.77 -21.90 -6.32
C SER A 583 6.67 -23.13 -6.17
N ARG A 584 6.80 -23.69 -4.97
CA ARG A 584 7.75 -24.80 -4.75
C ARG A 584 7.25 -26.08 -5.44
N PRO A 585 8.11 -26.84 -6.14
CA PRO A 585 7.65 -27.93 -7.02
C PRO A 585 6.97 -29.10 -6.28
N ALA A 586 7.26 -29.31 -4.99
CA ALA A 586 6.73 -30.42 -4.20
C ALA A 586 5.43 -30.12 -3.41
N ASN A 587 4.94 -28.87 -3.39
CA ASN A 587 3.67 -28.54 -2.73
C ASN A 587 2.50 -28.47 -3.72
N SER A 588 1.28 -28.65 -3.22
CA SER A 588 0.05 -28.65 -4.02
C SER A 588 -0.38 -27.26 -4.52
N GLU A 589 0.31 -26.21 -4.09
CA GLU A 589 0.02 -24.82 -4.44
C GLU A 589 0.03 -24.61 -5.96
N ARG A 590 -1.07 -24.05 -6.48
CA ARG A 590 -1.26 -23.63 -7.87
C ARG A 590 -2.16 -22.40 -7.88
N TYR A 591 -2.32 -21.76 -9.04
CA TYR A 591 -3.15 -20.57 -9.20
C TYR A 591 -4.20 -20.81 -10.27
N VAL A 592 -5.46 -20.51 -9.93
CA VAL A 592 -6.53 -20.36 -10.92
C VAL A 592 -6.45 -18.92 -11.44
N VAL A 593 -6.29 -18.79 -12.76
CA VAL A 593 -6.05 -17.51 -13.44
C VAL A 593 -7.16 -17.28 -14.44
N CYS A 594 -7.94 -16.23 -14.24
CA CYS A 594 -9.12 -15.89 -15.05
C CYS A 594 -8.92 -14.53 -15.71
N ARG A 595 -9.30 -14.45 -16.98
CA ARG A 595 -9.20 -13.26 -17.82
C ARG A 595 -10.56 -12.90 -18.41
N GLY A 596 -10.90 -11.61 -18.36
CA GLY A 596 -12.13 -11.06 -18.93
C GLY A 596 -13.40 -11.54 -18.24
N LEU A 597 -13.77 -10.93 -17.10
CA LEU A 597 -15.07 -11.21 -16.46
C LEU A 597 -16.22 -10.84 -17.43
N LYS A 598 -17.10 -11.81 -17.73
CA LYS A 598 -18.28 -11.61 -18.58
C LYS A 598 -19.31 -10.69 -17.90
N ALA A 599 -20.29 -10.20 -18.65
CA ALA A 599 -21.47 -9.55 -18.06
C ALA A 599 -22.51 -10.60 -17.61
N GLY A 600 -23.38 -10.27 -16.65
CA GLY A 600 -24.45 -11.16 -16.21
C GLY A 600 -24.04 -12.23 -15.20
N THR A 601 -22.93 -12.07 -14.48
CA THR A 601 -22.44 -13.03 -13.47
C THR A 601 -23.07 -12.84 -12.09
N ASP A 602 -24.17 -12.09 -11.99
CA ASP A 602 -24.83 -11.74 -10.73
C ASP A 602 -25.45 -12.96 -10.03
N ASP A 603 -26.16 -13.82 -10.77
CA ASP A 603 -26.84 -15.00 -10.21
C ASP A 603 -25.83 -15.99 -9.60
N VAL A 604 -24.68 -16.21 -10.28
CA VAL A 604 -23.57 -17.02 -9.76
C VAL A 604 -22.94 -16.39 -8.51
N ARG A 605 -22.87 -15.04 -8.42
CA ARG A 605 -22.40 -14.35 -7.20
C ARG A 605 -23.37 -14.59 -6.04
N GLU A 606 -24.67 -14.37 -6.23
CA GLU A 606 -25.67 -14.56 -5.17
C GLU A 606 -25.77 -16.03 -4.75
N TYR A 607 -25.65 -16.98 -5.69
CA TYR A 607 -25.54 -18.41 -5.41
C TYR A 607 -24.33 -18.72 -4.52
N LEU A 608 -23.13 -18.27 -4.86
CA LEU A 608 -21.94 -18.49 -4.03
C LEU A 608 -22.05 -17.79 -2.66
N PHE A 609 -22.71 -16.63 -2.58
CA PHE A 609 -23.00 -15.97 -1.31
C PHE A 609 -23.94 -16.81 -0.42
N ALA A 610 -25.00 -17.38 -1.00
CA ALA A 610 -25.90 -18.31 -0.32
C ALA A 610 -25.20 -19.62 0.11
N VAL A 611 -24.29 -20.17 -0.71
CA VAL A 611 -23.47 -21.33 -0.34
C VAL A 611 -22.54 -20.99 0.83
N ASN A 612 -21.90 -19.82 0.85
CA ASN A 612 -21.08 -19.39 2.00
C ASN A 612 -21.92 -19.27 3.28
N ILE A 613 -23.11 -18.67 3.20
CA ILE A 613 -24.06 -18.63 4.31
C ILE A 613 -24.40 -20.05 4.78
N LYS A 614 -24.62 -21.00 3.87
CA LYS A 614 -24.89 -22.41 4.23
C LYS A 614 -23.69 -23.08 4.89
N LEU A 615 -22.46 -22.87 4.41
CA LEU A 615 -21.23 -23.38 5.03
C LEU A 615 -21.05 -22.85 6.46
N ASN A 616 -21.31 -21.57 6.71
CA ASN A 616 -21.27 -20.99 8.05
C ASN A 616 -22.29 -21.65 9.00
N HIS A 617 -23.53 -21.89 8.55
CA HIS A 617 -24.52 -22.64 9.34
C HIS A 617 -24.12 -24.09 9.62
N LEU A 618 -23.38 -24.73 8.71
CA LEU A 618 -22.93 -26.13 8.84
C LEU A 618 -21.57 -26.28 9.54
N ARG A 619 -20.86 -25.18 9.84
CA ARG A 619 -19.44 -25.15 10.28
C ARG A 619 -19.13 -26.13 11.42
N ASN A 620 -20.02 -26.26 12.40
CA ASN A 620 -19.88 -27.15 13.57
C ASN A 620 -20.78 -28.42 13.51
N SER A 621 -21.13 -28.90 12.32
CA SER A 621 -22.05 -30.03 12.15
C SER A 621 -21.44 -31.22 11.38
N GLU A 622 -22.04 -32.40 11.57
CA GLU A 622 -21.80 -33.63 10.79
C GLU A 622 -22.16 -33.51 9.30
N GLN A 623 -22.77 -32.39 8.89
CA GLN A 623 -23.09 -32.09 7.49
C GLN A 623 -22.17 -31.01 6.93
N ASP A 624 -22.05 -31.00 5.60
CA ASP A 624 -21.27 -30.03 4.83
C ASP A 624 -21.84 -29.89 3.40
N VAL A 625 -21.51 -28.82 2.68
CA VAL A 625 -21.83 -28.67 1.25
C VAL A 625 -20.78 -29.44 0.45
N ASN A 626 -21.16 -30.58 -0.13
CA ASN A 626 -20.23 -31.49 -0.79
C ASN A 626 -20.12 -31.24 -2.31
N GLN A 627 -21.10 -30.58 -2.92
CA GLN A 627 -21.05 -30.17 -4.34
C GLN A 627 -21.73 -28.80 -4.51
N VAL A 628 -21.15 -27.97 -5.38
CA VAL A 628 -21.68 -26.66 -5.82
C VAL A 628 -22.04 -26.64 -7.32
N VAL A 629 -21.71 -27.72 -8.03
CA VAL A 629 -22.15 -28.03 -9.39
C VAL A 629 -22.38 -29.55 -9.43
N PRO A 630 -23.48 -30.06 -10.00
CA PRO A 630 -23.70 -31.51 -10.09
C PRO A 630 -22.63 -32.19 -10.96
N LEU A 631 -22.13 -33.35 -10.54
CA LEU A 631 -21.14 -34.13 -11.31
C LEU A 631 -21.60 -34.41 -12.76
N LYS A 632 -22.90 -34.57 -13.01
CA LYS A 632 -23.47 -34.74 -14.35
C LYS A 632 -23.20 -33.53 -15.27
N VAL A 633 -23.17 -32.31 -14.73
CA VAL A 633 -22.84 -31.10 -15.49
C VAL A 633 -21.34 -31.04 -15.74
N LEU A 634 -20.53 -31.24 -14.68
CA LEU A 634 -19.06 -31.25 -14.77
C LEU A 634 -18.48 -32.32 -15.69
N LYS A 635 -19.18 -33.44 -15.86
CA LYS A 635 -18.86 -34.53 -16.81
C LYS A 635 -19.65 -34.45 -18.12
N GLY A 636 -20.56 -33.50 -18.24
CA GLY A 636 -21.29 -33.20 -19.48
C GLY A 636 -20.47 -32.31 -20.42
N ASP A 637 -19.71 -31.38 -19.87
CA ASP A 637 -18.64 -30.68 -20.58
C ASP A 637 -17.37 -31.55 -20.59
N SER A 638 -17.14 -32.26 -21.71
CA SER A 638 -15.94 -33.08 -21.91
C SER A 638 -14.67 -32.25 -21.97
N ASP A 639 -14.73 -31.07 -22.58
CA ASP A 639 -13.60 -30.18 -22.82
C ASP A 639 -13.05 -29.60 -21.50
N PHE A 640 -13.96 -29.24 -20.59
CA PHE A 640 -13.65 -28.89 -19.20
C PHE A 640 -13.14 -30.08 -18.39
N SER A 641 -13.84 -31.23 -18.42
CA SER A 641 -13.46 -32.43 -17.65
C SER A 641 -12.07 -32.93 -18.05
N ASP A 642 -11.77 -32.99 -19.35
CA ASP A 642 -10.51 -33.50 -19.87
C ASP A 642 -9.36 -32.51 -19.63
N TYR A 643 -9.61 -31.19 -19.58
CA TYR A 643 -8.62 -30.24 -19.07
C TYR A 643 -8.34 -30.47 -17.58
N MET A 644 -9.38 -30.57 -16.74
CA MET A 644 -9.20 -30.72 -15.29
C MET A 644 -8.47 -32.00 -14.91
N THR A 645 -8.84 -33.14 -15.50
CA THR A 645 -8.13 -34.41 -15.27
C THR A 645 -6.67 -34.31 -15.69
N ARG A 646 -6.37 -33.86 -16.92
CA ARG A 646 -4.98 -33.68 -17.39
C ARG A 646 -4.18 -32.71 -16.52
N SER A 647 -4.80 -31.63 -16.05
CA SER A 647 -4.17 -30.64 -15.18
C SER A 647 -3.81 -31.24 -13.81
N ASN A 648 -4.73 -32.00 -13.21
CA ASN A 648 -4.48 -32.69 -11.93
C ASN A 648 -3.40 -33.76 -12.07
N GLU A 649 -3.51 -34.66 -13.05
CA GLU A 649 -2.56 -35.75 -13.24
C GLU A 649 -1.14 -35.25 -13.57
N ARG A 650 -1.01 -34.22 -14.42
CA ARG A 650 0.26 -33.55 -14.69
C ARG A 650 0.86 -32.91 -13.42
N HIS A 651 0.03 -32.32 -12.56
CA HIS A 651 0.49 -31.78 -11.28
C HIS A 651 0.98 -32.90 -10.36
N CYS A 652 0.22 -33.99 -10.22
CA CYS A 652 0.60 -35.15 -9.42
C CYS A 652 1.95 -35.74 -9.89
N GLN A 653 2.13 -35.96 -11.19
CA GLN A 653 3.38 -36.50 -11.75
C GLN A 653 4.61 -35.62 -11.41
N ILE A 654 4.48 -34.29 -11.55
CA ILE A 654 5.54 -33.33 -11.21
C ILE A 654 5.79 -33.32 -9.69
N GLN A 655 4.72 -33.30 -8.88
CA GLN A 655 4.81 -33.28 -7.42
C GLN A 655 5.42 -34.56 -6.86
N ILE A 656 5.08 -35.73 -7.41
CA ILE A 656 5.65 -37.04 -7.06
C ILE A 656 7.16 -37.05 -7.35
N LYS A 657 7.60 -36.65 -8.56
CA LYS A 657 9.03 -36.53 -8.88
C LYS A 657 9.75 -35.54 -7.95
N ALA A 658 9.13 -34.40 -7.64
CA ALA A 658 9.70 -33.40 -6.73
C ALA A 658 9.79 -33.86 -5.27
N LEU A 659 8.81 -34.63 -4.76
CA LEU A 659 8.83 -35.23 -3.43
C LEU A 659 9.91 -36.33 -3.33
N ALA A 660 9.98 -37.24 -4.31
CA ALA A 660 11.05 -38.24 -4.40
C ALA A 660 12.45 -37.60 -4.49
N LYS A 661 12.58 -36.48 -5.20
CA LYS A 661 13.81 -35.69 -5.24
C LYS A 661 14.16 -35.08 -3.88
N ILE A 662 13.20 -34.56 -3.10
CA ILE A 662 13.47 -34.09 -1.73
C ILE A 662 13.93 -35.24 -0.84
N HIS A 663 13.27 -36.41 -0.90
CA HIS A 663 13.65 -37.61 -0.14
C HIS A 663 15.08 -38.05 -0.44
N ALA A 664 15.46 -38.14 -1.71
CA ALA A 664 16.84 -38.42 -2.13
C ALA A 664 17.85 -37.37 -1.63
N PHE A 665 17.47 -36.09 -1.59
CA PHE A 665 18.30 -34.99 -1.04
C PHE A 665 18.28 -34.89 0.49
N VAL A 666 17.43 -35.66 1.20
CA VAL A 666 17.54 -35.92 2.64
C VAL A 666 18.54 -37.05 2.88
N GLN A 667 18.40 -38.16 2.14
CA GLN A 667 19.29 -39.32 2.24
C GLN A 667 20.74 -39.00 1.85
N ASP A 668 20.96 -38.37 0.68
CA ASP A 668 22.27 -37.90 0.24
C ASP A 668 22.40 -36.38 0.37
N SER A 669 23.09 -35.97 1.45
CA SER A 669 23.38 -34.57 1.75
C SER A 669 24.38 -33.88 0.81
N THR A 670 25.02 -34.62 -0.12
CA THR A 670 25.95 -34.08 -1.12
C THR A 670 25.27 -33.60 -2.39
N LEU A 671 24.02 -34.01 -2.64
CA LEU A 671 23.23 -33.57 -3.79
C LEU A 671 22.91 -32.07 -3.71
N SER A 672 23.01 -31.39 -4.85
CA SER A 672 22.77 -29.96 -4.99
C SER A 672 22.37 -29.62 -6.43
N GLU A 673 21.54 -28.58 -6.60
CA GLU A 673 21.22 -28.01 -7.90
C GLU A 673 22.28 -26.98 -8.35
N PRO A 674 23.17 -27.30 -9.32
CA PRO A 674 24.28 -26.42 -9.67
C PRO A 674 23.83 -25.16 -10.44
N ARG A 675 22.64 -25.17 -11.03
CA ARG A 675 22.15 -24.09 -11.91
C ARG A 675 21.28 -23.04 -11.21
N GLN A 676 21.04 -23.13 -9.90
CA GLN A 676 20.15 -22.20 -9.17
C GLN A 676 20.52 -20.71 -9.39
N ALA A 677 21.81 -20.38 -9.44
CA ALA A 677 22.29 -19.01 -9.62
C ALA A 677 22.05 -18.48 -11.04
N ASP A 678 22.24 -19.32 -12.06
CA ASP A 678 21.99 -18.97 -13.47
C ASP A 678 20.49 -18.83 -13.73
N ILE A 679 19.69 -19.81 -13.28
CA ILE A 679 18.22 -19.81 -13.42
C ILE A 679 17.63 -18.57 -12.76
N ARG A 680 18.08 -18.22 -11.54
CA ARG A 680 17.68 -16.97 -10.88
C ARG A 680 17.93 -15.76 -11.78
N LYS A 681 19.13 -15.63 -12.33
CA LYS A 681 19.51 -14.49 -13.18
C LYS A 681 18.65 -14.42 -14.45
N ASP A 682 18.42 -15.56 -15.10
CA ASP A 682 17.60 -15.66 -16.30
C ASP A 682 16.14 -15.25 -16.01
N CYS A 683 15.54 -15.74 -14.91
CA CYS A 683 14.21 -15.34 -14.45
C CYS A 683 14.10 -13.83 -14.16
N LEU A 684 15.05 -13.25 -13.40
CA LEU A 684 15.03 -11.82 -13.09
C LEU A 684 15.18 -10.94 -14.35
N GLN A 685 16.04 -11.36 -15.29
CA GLN A 685 16.19 -10.67 -16.57
C GLN A 685 14.92 -10.78 -17.43
N LEU A 686 14.28 -11.95 -17.48
CA LEU A 686 13.07 -12.20 -18.27
C LEU A 686 11.87 -11.41 -17.74
N TRP A 687 11.62 -11.44 -16.43
CA TRP A 687 10.48 -10.76 -15.80
C TRP A 687 10.69 -9.24 -15.63
N GLY A 688 11.88 -8.73 -15.97
CA GLY A 688 12.24 -7.32 -15.86
C GLY A 688 12.30 -6.85 -14.40
N ILE A 689 12.97 -7.62 -13.54
CA ILE A 689 13.16 -7.35 -12.11
C ILE A 689 14.65 -7.05 -11.85
N PRO A 690 15.00 -5.89 -11.27
CA PRO A 690 16.40 -5.55 -11.02
C PRO A 690 17.01 -6.42 -9.91
N ASP A 691 18.21 -6.93 -10.14
CA ASP A 691 18.95 -7.71 -9.13
C ASP A 691 19.54 -6.78 -8.06
N GLN A 692 18.74 -6.48 -7.03
CA GLN A 692 19.05 -5.57 -5.94
C GLN A 692 18.75 -6.23 -4.59
N VAL A 693 19.45 -5.78 -3.54
CA VAL A 693 19.21 -6.23 -2.16
C VAL A 693 18.08 -5.39 -1.54
N ARG A 694 17.22 -6.01 -0.71
CA ARG A 694 16.23 -5.28 0.11
C ARG A 694 16.95 -4.35 1.09
N VAL A 695 16.84 -3.04 0.87
CA VAL A 695 17.41 -2.00 1.75
C VAL A 695 16.29 -1.15 2.32
N ALA A 696 16.25 -1.03 3.64
CA ALA A 696 15.30 -0.13 4.33
C ALA A 696 15.58 1.33 3.95
N PRO A 697 14.58 2.14 3.57
CA PRO A 697 14.79 3.52 3.14
C PRO A 697 15.40 4.37 4.27
N HIS A 698 16.60 4.91 4.04
CA HIS A 698 17.26 5.76 5.02
C HIS A 698 16.47 7.04 5.26
N SER A 699 16.31 7.43 6.53
CA SER A 699 15.85 8.77 6.89
C SER A 699 16.83 9.80 6.34
N SER A 700 16.33 10.69 5.48
CA SER A 700 17.11 11.78 4.90
C SER A 700 16.61 13.11 5.45
N ASP A 701 17.52 14.05 5.66
CA ASP A 701 17.15 15.43 5.99
C ASP A 701 16.35 16.05 4.83
N ALA A 702 15.32 16.83 5.16
CA ALA A 702 14.41 17.44 4.19
C ALA A 702 15.14 18.40 3.23
N LYS A 703 16.13 19.16 3.71
CA LYS A 703 16.93 20.07 2.87
C LYS A 703 17.85 19.29 1.93
N TYR A 704 18.50 18.23 2.42
CA TYR A 704 19.29 17.33 1.58
C TYR A 704 18.42 16.67 0.49
N LYS A 705 17.26 16.12 0.86
CA LYS A 705 16.38 15.43 -0.08
C LYS A 705 15.79 16.37 -1.13
N PHE A 706 15.43 17.60 -0.76
CA PHE A 706 15.04 18.65 -1.69
C PHE A 706 16.11 18.88 -2.77
N TYR A 707 17.37 19.08 -2.39
CA TYR A 707 18.44 19.27 -3.38
C TYR A 707 18.70 18.03 -4.25
N GLN A 708 18.55 16.81 -3.69
CA GLN A 708 18.66 15.57 -4.47
C GLN A 708 17.57 15.43 -5.55
N LEU A 709 16.35 15.92 -5.29
CA LEU A 709 15.25 15.91 -6.26
C LEU A 709 15.42 17.03 -7.30
N ILE A 710 15.69 18.26 -6.85
CA ILE A 710 15.71 19.45 -7.73
C ILE A 710 16.80 19.36 -8.80
N GLN A 711 18.02 18.96 -8.44
CA GLN A 711 19.23 18.77 -9.28
C GLN A 711 19.72 20.00 -10.10
N SER A 712 18.89 21.02 -10.28
CA SER A 712 19.17 22.29 -10.96
C SER A 712 19.80 23.33 -10.04
N LYS A 713 20.57 24.27 -10.62
CA LYS A 713 21.21 25.37 -9.88
C LYS A 713 20.24 26.49 -9.47
N ASP A 714 19.11 26.62 -10.17
CA ASP A 714 18.18 27.76 -10.06
C ASP A 714 17.25 27.67 -8.83
N ILE A 715 17.83 27.48 -7.66
CA ILE A 715 17.14 27.45 -6.35
C ILE A 715 16.48 28.81 -6.06
N GLU A 716 16.97 29.89 -6.65
CA GLU A 716 16.41 31.24 -6.52
C GLU A 716 14.96 31.35 -7.00
N VAL A 717 14.53 30.53 -7.97
CA VAL A 717 13.15 30.47 -8.48
C VAL A 717 12.14 30.32 -7.34
N PHE A 718 12.46 29.49 -6.34
CA PHE A 718 11.59 29.18 -5.21
C PHE A 718 11.37 30.39 -4.29
N GLY A 719 12.28 31.36 -4.29
CA GLY A 719 12.18 32.61 -3.52
C GLY A 719 11.30 33.69 -4.15
N HIS A 720 10.85 33.53 -5.40
CA HIS A 720 10.04 34.54 -6.08
C HIS A 720 8.67 34.73 -5.43
N LYS A 721 8.42 35.94 -4.94
CA LYS A 721 7.08 36.41 -4.53
C LYS A 721 6.18 36.65 -5.75
N PRO A 722 4.85 36.49 -5.63
CA PRO A 722 3.92 36.84 -6.70
C PRO A 722 3.95 38.36 -6.97
N THR A 723 3.64 38.77 -8.20
CA THR A 723 3.42 40.19 -8.50
C THR A 723 2.04 40.62 -8.01
N PRO A 724 1.88 41.66 -7.17
CA PRO A 724 0.55 42.13 -6.76
C PRO A 724 -0.28 42.63 -7.96
N LEU A 725 -1.57 42.26 -8.01
CA LEU A 725 -2.50 42.80 -8.99
C LEU A 725 -3.03 44.18 -8.50
N THR A 726 -2.67 45.22 -9.24
CA THR A 726 -3.07 46.61 -9.05
C THR A 726 -3.64 47.15 -10.36
N THR A 727 -4.25 48.34 -10.30
CA THR A 727 -4.73 49.05 -11.49
C THR A 727 -3.64 49.29 -12.56
N LYS A 728 -2.35 49.22 -12.20
CA LYS A 728 -1.20 49.33 -13.13
C LYS A 728 -0.68 47.97 -13.62
N THR A 729 -0.75 46.91 -12.82
CA THR A 729 -0.21 45.59 -13.21
C THR A 729 -1.22 44.71 -13.93
N ILE A 730 -2.51 45.05 -13.92
CA ILE A 730 -3.54 44.37 -14.72
C ILE A 730 -3.25 44.43 -16.23
N GLU A 731 -2.65 45.52 -16.71
CA GLU A 731 -2.23 45.72 -18.12
C GLU A 731 -1.21 44.67 -18.61
N LYS A 732 -0.56 43.93 -17.69
CA LYS A 732 0.32 42.81 -18.04
C LYS A 732 -0.45 41.58 -18.56
N ILE A 733 -1.77 41.50 -18.33
CA ILE A 733 -2.64 40.43 -18.81
C ILE A 733 -3.13 40.77 -20.22
N ALA A 734 -2.20 40.94 -21.16
CA ALA A 734 -2.51 41.39 -22.53
C ALA A 734 -3.31 40.35 -23.35
N HIS A 735 -3.18 39.06 -23.01
CA HIS A 735 -3.80 37.94 -23.73
C HIS A 735 -4.52 37.02 -22.74
N VAL A 736 -5.80 37.29 -22.49
CA VAL A 736 -6.60 36.66 -21.41
C VAL A 736 -6.51 35.12 -21.42
N TYR A 737 -6.56 34.50 -22.60
CA TYR A 737 -6.61 33.04 -22.73
C TYR A 737 -5.35 32.32 -22.25
N ASP A 738 -4.20 32.99 -22.20
CA ASP A 738 -2.93 32.41 -21.75
C ASP A 738 -2.90 32.14 -20.24
N TYR A 739 -3.89 32.66 -19.51
CA TYR A 739 -3.91 32.63 -18.05
C TYR A 739 -4.95 31.67 -17.48
N ARG A 740 -4.63 31.11 -16.32
CA ARG A 740 -5.55 30.38 -15.45
C ARG A 740 -5.61 31.06 -14.09
N CYS A 741 -6.68 30.87 -13.33
CA CYS A 741 -6.82 31.46 -12.00
C CYS A 741 -7.41 30.49 -10.97
N MET A 742 -7.08 30.73 -9.70
CA MET A 742 -7.48 29.89 -8.56
C MET A 742 -7.63 30.73 -7.29
N VAL A 743 -8.63 30.41 -6.46
CA VAL A 743 -8.87 31.12 -5.19
C VAL A 743 -7.93 30.60 -4.11
N SER A 744 -7.15 31.50 -3.53
CA SER A 744 -6.28 31.24 -2.38
C SER A 744 -7.01 31.47 -1.06
N GLY A 745 -6.70 30.67 -0.04
CA GLY A 745 -7.21 30.75 1.34
C GLY A 745 -6.11 30.71 2.40
N GLY A 746 -4.85 30.93 2.02
CA GLY A 746 -3.70 30.87 2.92
C GLY A 746 -2.38 31.24 2.24
N GLU A 747 -1.28 31.19 2.99
CA GLU A 747 0.05 31.44 2.42
C GLU A 747 0.52 30.27 1.55
N HIS A 748 1.17 30.59 0.43
CA HIS A 748 1.89 29.61 -0.39
C HIS A 748 3.11 29.05 0.37
N LYS A 749 3.24 27.73 0.43
CA LYS A 749 4.39 26.98 0.94
C LYS A 749 4.76 25.84 -0.01
N PHE A 750 6.00 25.38 0.01
CA PHE A 750 6.40 24.12 -0.63
C PHE A 750 6.24 22.97 0.37
N LEU A 751 5.71 21.83 -0.06
CA LEU A 751 5.50 20.63 0.75
C LEU A 751 6.33 19.47 0.19
N LEU A 752 7.19 18.88 1.02
CA LEU A 752 8.02 17.73 0.70
C LEU A 752 7.57 16.51 1.51
N GLY A 753 7.25 15.42 0.80
CA GLY A 753 6.96 14.10 1.37
C GLY A 753 8.18 13.19 1.37
N LEU A 754 8.54 12.69 2.55
CA LEU A 754 9.60 11.68 2.74
C LEU A 754 9.04 10.26 2.98
N GLY A 755 7.72 10.09 2.88
CA GLY A 755 6.99 8.84 3.13
C GLY A 755 6.22 8.87 4.44
N LYS A 756 5.07 8.18 4.46
CA LYS A 756 4.15 8.08 5.61
C LYS A 756 3.81 9.49 6.12
N SER A 757 3.89 9.72 7.44
CA SER A 757 3.67 11.02 8.09
C SER A 757 4.89 11.97 8.12
N GLN A 758 5.98 11.66 7.40
CA GLN A 758 7.18 12.52 7.36
C GLN A 758 7.05 13.58 6.26
N MET A 759 6.25 14.61 6.56
CA MET A 759 6.01 15.76 5.69
C MET A 759 6.64 17.04 6.25
N TYR A 760 7.21 17.85 5.36
CA TYR A 760 7.87 19.10 5.73
C TYR A 760 7.46 20.25 4.82
N THR A 761 7.25 21.43 5.38
CA THR A 761 6.97 22.68 4.67
C THR A 761 8.16 23.63 4.63
N TRP A 762 8.24 24.46 3.59
CA TRP A 762 9.25 25.52 3.44
C TRP A 762 8.69 26.72 2.66
N ASP A 763 9.03 27.93 3.10
CA ASP A 763 8.48 29.19 2.58
C ASP A 763 9.27 29.79 1.40
N GLY A 764 10.15 28.98 0.78
CA GLY A 764 10.86 29.31 -0.46
C GLY A 764 12.14 30.14 -0.30
N ARG A 765 12.45 30.66 0.90
CA ARG A 765 13.65 31.48 1.13
C ARG A 765 14.83 30.61 1.57
N PRO A 766 16.05 30.75 1.00
CA PRO A 766 17.20 29.91 1.35
C PRO A 766 17.65 29.94 2.82
N ALA A 767 17.27 30.98 3.57
CA ALA A 767 17.54 31.12 5.00
C ALA A 767 16.52 30.38 5.90
N ASP A 768 15.31 30.13 5.39
CA ASP A 768 14.24 29.49 6.15
C ASP A 768 14.52 27.98 6.30
N ARG A 769 14.14 27.40 7.45
CA ARG A 769 14.29 25.97 7.71
C ARG A 769 13.07 25.20 7.22
N TRP A 770 13.26 23.95 6.83
CA TRP A 770 12.14 23.02 6.64
C TRP A 770 11.48 22.73 7.99
N THR A 771 10.17 22.98 8.09
CA THR A 771 9.36 22.77 9.29
C THR A 771 8.53 21.51 9.14
N LYS A 772 8.46 20.65 10.17
CA LYS A 772 7.62 19.45 10.10
C LYS A 772 6.14 19.84 10.17
N VAL A 773 5.32 19.21 9.32
CA VAL A 773 3.87 19.42 9.29
C VAL A 773 3.20 18.53 10.33
N ASP A 774 2.48 19.15 11.28
CA ASP A 774 1.65 18.44 12.26
C ASP A 774 0.20 18.32 11.77
N LEU A 775 -0.01 17.37 10.85
CA LEU A 775 -1.33 17.00 10.32
C LEU A 775 -1.40 15.46 10.22
N LYS A 776 -2.55 14.88 10.52
CA LYS A 776 -2.84 13.45 10.37
C LYS A 776 -3.07 13.11 8.90
N THR A 777 -2.03 13.18 8.07
CA THR A 777 -2.12 12.75 6.67
C THR A 777 -0.81 12.15 6.20
N GLU A 778 -0.83 11.47 5.05
CA GLU A 778 0.28 10.68 4.54
C GLU A 778 0.64 11.10 3.13
N LEU A 779 1.93 11.10 2.80
CA LEU A 779 2.40 11.50 1.47
C LEU A 779 3.56 10.60 1.02
N PRO A 780 3.46 9.94 -0.14
CA PRO A 780 4.54 9.16 -0.73
C PRO A 780 5.88 9.88 -0.72
N ARG A 781 6.94 9.12 -0.42
CA ARG A 781 8.32 9.57 -0.56
C ARG A 781 8.58 10.15 -1.94
N GLU A 782 9.48 11.14 -2.02
CA GLU A 782 9.88 11.79 -3.26
C GLU A 782 8.76 12.59 -3.94
N THR A 783 7.87 13.16 -3.14
CA THR A 783 6.77 14.03 -3.60
C THR A 783 7.07 15.47 -3.20
N LEU A 784 7.02 16.41 -4.15
CA LEU A 784 7.24 17.84 -3.93
C LEU A 784 6.13 18.64 -4.60
N LEU A 785 5.37 19.38 -3.79
CA LEU A 785 4.17 20.12 -4.20
C LEU A 785 4.28 21.60 -3.82
N SER A 786 3.68 22.47 -4.62
CA SER A 786 3.31 23.83 -4.21
C SER A 786 1.93 23.75 -3.55
N VAL A 787 1.77 24.27 -2.33
CA VAL A 787 0.55 24.13 -1.52
C VAL A 787 0.23 25.40 -0.74
N GLU A 788 -0.97 25.45 -0.17
CA GLU A 788 -1.32 26.29 0.97
C GLU A 788 -2.05 25.42 2.02
N ILE A 789 -1.91 25.74 3.31
CA ILE A 789 -2.63 25.04 4.39
C ILE A 789 -3.83 25.90 4.78
N VAL A 790 -5.04 25.36 4.62
CA VAL A 790 -6.31 26.09 4.72
C VAL A 790 -7.18 25.50 5.81
N ASN A 791 -7.98 26.36 6.44
CA ASN A 791 -8.99 25.95 7.41
C ASN A 791 -10.34 25.81 6.69
N GLU A 792 -10.73 24.57 6.37
CA GLU A 792 -12.08 24.28 5.89
C GLU A 792 -13.09 24.37 7.04
N LEU A 793 -14.27 24.90 6.73
CA LEU A 793 -15.39 25.14 7.64
C LEU A 793 -16.64 24.45 7.10
N LYS A 794 -17.39 23.78 7.98
CA LYS A 794 -18.67 23.11 7.66
C LYS A 794 -19.75 23.56 8.64
N GLY A 795 -20.88 24.03 8.13
CA GLY A 795 -21.90 24.74 8.89
C GLY A 795 -21.45 26.13 9.38
N GLU A 796 -22.32 26.82 10.12
CA GLU A 796 -22.11 28.21 10.57
C GLU A 796 -22.35 28.41 12.07
N GLY A 797 -21.91 29.55 12.59
CA GLY A 797 -22.12 29.96 13.98
C GLY A 797 -21.53 28.98 15.02
N LYS A 798 -22.29 28.66 16.07
CA LYS A 798 -21.81 27.85 17.20
C LYS A 798 -21.52 26.38 16.82
N ALA A 799 -22.30 25.83 15.89
CA ALA A 799 -22.21 24.43 15.44
C ALA A 799 -21.13 24.20 14.36
N GLN A 800 -20.50 25.27 13.85
CA GLN A 800 -19.48 25.19 12.81
C GLN A 800 -18.32 24.27 13.21
N ARG A 801 -18.06 23.27 12.36
CA ARG A 801 -16.89 22.39 12.43
C ARG A 801 -15.75 22.99 11.60
N LYS A 802 -14.51 22.81 12.07
CA LYS A 802 -13.29 23.33 11.45
C LYS A 802 -12.29 22.18 11.27
N ILE A 803 -11.68 22.07 10.10
CA ILE A 803 -10.64 21.06 9.80
C ILE A 803 -9.53 21.69 8.94
N SER A 804 -8.28 21.39 9.28
CA SER A 804 -7.13 21.81 8.47
C SER A 804 -7.00 20.90 7.24
N ALA A 805 -6.83 21.50 6.07
CA ALA A 805 -6.69 20.84 4.78
C ALA A 805 -5.42 21.32 4.06
N ILE A 806 -4.81 20.46 3.25
CA ILE A 806 -3.72 20.83 2.35
C ILE A 806 -4.32 21.07 0.97
N HIS A 807 -4.23 22.30 0.46
CA HIS A 807 -4.66 22.65 -0.89
C HIS A 807 -3.45 22.75 -1.83
N VAL A 808 -3.34 21.84 -2.79
CA VAL A 808 -2.29 21.81 -3.82
C VAL A 808 -2.57 22.87 -4.88
N LEU A 809 -1.54 23.66 -5.17
CA LEU A 809 -1.52 24.78 -6.12
C LEU A 809 -0.85 24.38 -7.44
N ASP A 810 0.22 23.59 -7.37
CA ASP A 810 0.96 23.03 -8.52
C ASP A 810 1.80 21.82 -8.06
N ALA A 811 2.24 20.96 -8.99
CA ALA A 811 3.07 19.79 -8.71
C ALA A 811 4.46 19.92 -9.36
N LEU A 812 5.50 19.47 -8.65
CA LEU A 812 6.87 19.45 -9.15
C LEU A 812 7.39 18.01 -9.25
N PHE A 813 7.21 17.23 -8.19
CA PHE A 813 7.56 15.80 -8.17
C PHE A 813 6.41 14.97 -7.59
N LEU A 814 6.08 13.86 -8.24
CA LEU A 814 5.05 12.91 -7.82
C LEU A 814 5.69 11.52 -7.66
N ASN A 815 5.97 11.11 -6.42
CA ASN A 815 6.64 9.85 -6.07
C ASN A 815 7.86 9.52 -6.96
N GLY A 816 8.80 10.46 -7.03
CA GLY A 816 10.04 10.38 -7.80
C GLY A 816 9.89 10.70 -9.30
N THR A 817 8.69 11.04 -9.75
CA THR A 817 8.41 11.47 -11.14
C THR A 817 8.50 12.99 -11.24
N ASP A 818 9.49 13.53 -11.95
CA ASP A 818 9.54 14.97 -12.25
C ASP A 818 8.43 15.33 -13.25
N VAL A 819 7.66 16.38 -12.94
CA VAL A 819 6.58 16.89 -13.81
C VAL A 819 6.74 18.38 -14.14
N ARG A 820 7.85 19.02 -13.71
CA ARG A 820 8.05 20.49 -13.78
C ARG A 820 7.88 21.06 -15.18
N ASP A 821 8.34 20.34 -16.21
CA ASP A 821 8.33 20.81 -17.61
C ASP A 821 7.04 20.47 -18.37
N SER A 822 6.10 19.73 -17.76
CA SER A 822 4.76 19.52 -18.32
C SER A 822 3.92 20.79 -18.26
N HIS A 823 3.00 20.97 -19.21
CA HIS A 823 2.07 22.10 -19.23
C HIS A 823 1.24 22.19 -17.93
N PHE A 824 0.99 23.39 -17.42
CA PHE A 824 0.32 23.63 -16.14
C PHE A 824 -0.95 22.78 -15.92
N ASN A 825 -1.91 22.81 -16.87
CA ASN A 825 -3.14 22.00 -16.75
C ASN A 825 -2.86 20.49 -16.61
N LEU A 826 -1.78 19.98 -17.24
CA LEU A 826 -1.38 18.58 -17.12
C LEU A 826 -0.72 18.30 -15.77
N ARG A 827 0.08 19.23 -15.22
CA ARG A 827 0.61 19.12 -13.83
C ARG A 827 -0.54 19.05 -12.81
N ILE A 828 -1.59 19.85 -13.02
CA ILE A 828 -2.82 19.83 -12.21
C ILE A 828 -3.59 18.50 -12.35
N GLN A 829 -3.82 18.00 -13.57
CA GLN A 829 -4.47 16.70 -13.79
C GLN A 829 -3.66 15.52 -13.21
N MET A 830 -2.33 15.57 -13.32
CA MET A 830 -1.43 14.60 -12.70
C MET A 830 -1.47 14.70 -11.16
N ALA A 831 -1.60 15.90 -10.60
CA ALA A 831 -1.84 16.08 -9.17
C ALA A 831 -3.22 15.54 -8.75
N GLU A 832 -4.29 15.76 -9.52
CA GLU A 832 -5.63 15.22 -9.21
C GLU A 832 -5.60 13.69 -9.20
N LYS A 833 -4.98 13.07 -10.21
CA LYS A 833 -4.74 11.62 -10.31
C LYS A 833 -3.93 11.09 -9.11
N PHE A 834 -2.84 11.78 -8.74
CA PHE A 834 -1.99 11.43 -7.61
C PHE A 834 -2.74 11.53 -6.26
N ILE A 835 -3.49 12.61 -6.04
CA ILE A 835 -4.29 12.80 -4.82
C ILE A 835 -5.42 11.76 -4.74
N LYS A 836 -6.05 11.39 -5.87
CA LYS A 836 -7.01 10.28 -5.92
C LYS A 836 -6.37 8.95 -5.50
N ALA A 837 -5.12 8.69 -5.91
CA ALA A 837 -4.39 7.46 -5.59
C ALA A 837 -3.98 7.32 -4.11
N ILE A 838 -3.61 8.43 -3.45
CA ILE A 838 -3.26 8.44 -2.01
C ILE A 838 -4.44 8.69 -1.07
N SER A 839 -5.63 9.02 -1.61
CA SER A 839 -6.81 9.27 -0.79
C SER A 839 -7.22 8.00 -0.02
N LYS A 840 -7.67 8.17 1.23
CA LYS A 840 -8.11 7.08 2.11
C LYS A 840 -9.51 7.34 2.71
N PRO A 841 -10.60 7.18 1.93
CA PRO A 841 -11.95 7.54 2.39
C PRO A 841 -12.47 6.71 3.57
N SER A 842 -11.91 5.54 3.85
CA SER A 842 -12.19 4.78 5.09
C SER A 842 -11.68 5.45 6.37
N ARG A 843 -10.86 6.51 6.25
CA ARG A 843 -10.16 7.19 7.37
C ARG A 843 -10.61 8.65 7.54
N PRO A 844 -11.84 8.90 8.04
CA PRO A 844 -12.38 10.25 8.24
C PRO A 844 -11.66 11.03 9.36
N ASP A 845 -10.74 10.42 10.09
CA ASP A 845 -9.85 11.07 11.07
C ASP A 845 -8.63 11.75 10.44
N MET A 846 -8.35 11.50 9.16
CA MET A 846 -7.22 12.07 8.43
C MET A 846 -7.52 13.48 7.90
N ASN A 847 -6.49 14.33 7.87
CA ASN A 847 -6.55 15.65 7.27
C ASN A 847 -6.57 15.53 5.73
N PRO A 848 -7.56 16.13 5.03
CA PRO A 848 -7.69 15.98 3.60
C PRO A 848 -6.61 16.75 2.85
N ILE A 849 -6.16 16.15 1.74
CA ILE A 849 -5.38 16.82 0.70
C ILE A 849 -6.29 16.98 -0.52
N ARG A 850 -6.32 18.17 -1.12
CA ARG A 850 -7.12 18.47 -2.32
C ARG A 850 -6.29 19.25 -3.32
N VAL A 851 -6.55 19.08 -4.62
CA VAL A 851 -6.07 20.01 -5.64
C VAL A 851 -7.04 21.18 -5.74
N LYS A 852 -6.54 22.40 -5.94
CA LYS A 852 -7.41 23.55 -6.17
C LYS A 852 -8.16 23.45 -7.48
N GLU A 853 -9.40 23.94 -7.47
CA GLU A 853 -10.17 24.12 -8.69
C GLU A 853 -9.56 25.27 -9.51
N VAL A 854 -9.17 24.96 -10.75
CA VAL A 854 -8.51 25.86 -11.69
C VAL A 854 -9.52 26.36 -12.72
N TYR A 855 -9.64 27.68 -12.84
CA TYR A 855 -10.50 28.35 -13.80
C TYR A 855 -9.71 28.86 -15.00
N ARG A 856 -10.38 28.93 -16.14
CA ARG A 856 -9.94 29.74 -17.29
C ARG A 856 -10.15 31.21 -16.94
N LEU A 857 -9.22 32.11 -17.27
CA LEU A 857 -9.32 33.50 -16.80
C LEU A 857 -10.55 34.21 -17.41
N GLU A 858 -10.91 33.88 -18.66
CA GLU A 858 -12.14 34.34 -19.32
C GLU A 858 -13.43 33.81 -18.68
N GLU A 859 -13.34 32.89 -17.71
CA GLU A 859 -14.47 32.32 -16.98
C GLU A 859 -14.46 32.63 -15.48
N MET A 860 -13.63 33.60 -15.04
CA MET A 860 -13.48 33.91 -13.62
C MET A 860 -14.79 34.37 -12.95
N GLU A 861 -15.81 34.76 -13.73
CA GLU A 861 -17.15 35.06 -13.21
C GLU A 861 -17.73 33.91 -12.37
N LYS A 862 -17.46 32.65 -12.77
CA LYS A 862 -17.88 31.44 -12.05
C LYS A 862 -17.36 31.39 -10.61
N ILE A 863 -16.23 32.06 -10.32
CA ILE A 863 -15.65 32.13 -8.98
C ILE A 863 -16.53 32.96 -8.05
N PHE A 864 -17.00 34.12 -8.51
CA PHE A 864 -17.79 35.03 -7.67
C PHE A 864 -19.20 34.51 -7.39
N LEU A 865 -19.72 33.56 -8.19
CA LEU A 865 -20.97 32.85 -7.90
C LEU A 865 -20.88 31.93 -6.67
N ARG A 866 -19.66 31.63 -6.19
CA ARG A 866 -19.39 30.76 -5.03
C ARG A 866 -18.93 31.53 -3.79
N LEU A 867 -19.01 32.87 -3.83
CA LEU A 867 -18.63 33.76 -2.74
C LEU A 867 -19.87 34.20 -1.96
N GLU A 868 -19.92 33.82 -0.69
CA GLU A 868 -21.06 34.02 0.20
C GLU A 868 -20.60 34.68 1.51
N MET A 869 -21.45 35.48 2.13
CA MET A 869 -21.16 36.12 3.42
C MET A 869 -21.64 35.23 4.58
N LYS A 870 -20.73 34.51 5.23
CA LYS A 870 -21.05 33.47 6.25
C LYS A 870 -20.58 33.84 7.65
N VAL A 871 -21.31 33.38 8.68
CA VAL A 871 -21.02 33.67 10.09
C VAL A 871 -20.05 32.65 10.67
N ILE A 872 -18.79 33.05 10.75
CA ILE A 872 -17.67 32.20 11.18
C ILE A 872 -17.51 32.20 12.70
N LYS A 873 -17.15 31.06 13.29
CA LYS A 873 -16.84 30.94 14.71
C LYS A 873 -15.68 31.89 15.09
N SER A 874 -15.85 32.62 16.20
CA SER A 874 -14.96 33.70 16.66
C SER A 874 -14.95 35.00 15.83
N SER A 875 -15.84 35.18 14.85
CA SER A 875 -15.99 36.46 14.11
C SER A 875 -16.72 37.59 14.86
N GLY A 876 -17.11 37.36 16.12
CA GLY A 876 -18.03 38.25 16.85
C GLY A 876 -19.47 38.25 16.32
N GLY A 877 -19.81 37.38 15.36
CA GLY A 877 -21.10 37.37 14.67
C GLY A 877 -21.09 38.18 13.36
N ILE A 878 -19.98 38.83 13.02
CA ILE A 878 -19.82 39.59 11.77
C ILE A 878 -19.63 38.60 10.61
N PRO A 879 -20.51 38.59 9.57
CA PRO A 879 -20.31 37.75 8.41
C PRO A 879 -18.98 38.06 7.70
N ARG A 880 -18.28 37.02 7.26
CA ARG A 880 -17.05 37.13 6.48
C ARG A 880 -17.24 36.49 5.10
N LEU A 881 -16.63 37.10 4.10
CA LEU A 881 -16.58 36.55 2.74
C LEU A 881 -15.98 35.14 2.81
N SER A 882 -16.67 34.19 2.21
CA SER A 882 -16.34 32.77 2.26
C SER A 882 -16.51 32.17 0.87
N TYR A 883 -15.54 31.36 0.43
CA TYR A 883 -15.60 30.63 -0.83
C TYR A 883 -16.06 29.20 -0.57
N THR A 884 -17.20 28.80 -1.14
CA THR A 884 -17.77 27.45 -0.99
C THR A 884 -17.16 26.49 -2.03
N GLY A 885 -16.61 25.38 -1.54
CA GLY A 885 -15.97 24.32 -2.32
C GLY A 885 -16.96 23.46 -3.12
N ARG A 886 -16.50 22.32 -3.66
CA ARG A 886 -17.37 21.34 -4.35
C ARG A 886 -18.26 20.60 -3.35
N ASP A 887 -17.72 20.31 -2.17
CA ASP A 887 -18.42 19.81 -1.00
C ASP A 887 -19.18 20.95 -0.27
N ASP A 888 -19.97 20.62 0.76
CA ASP A 888 -20.62 21.58 1.68
C ASP A 888 -19.65 22.30 2.66
N ARG A 889 -18.39 22.42 2.26
CA ARG A 889 -17.31 23.06 3.02
C ARG A 889 -16.89 24.37 2.36
N HIS A 890 -16.61 25.38 3.17
CA HIS A 890 -16.13 26.69 2.73
C HIS A 890 -14.83 27.08 3.44
N PHE A 891 -14.11 28.07 2.90
CA PHE A 891 -12.97 28.69 3.59
C PHE A 891 -12.98 30.22 3.37
N VAL A 892 -12.28 30.96 4.21
CA VAL A 892 -12.08 32.42 4.01
C VAL A 892 -11.02 32.62 2.93
N PRO A 893 -11.35 33.21 1.77
CA PRO A 893 -10.38 33.44 0.72
C PRO A 893 -9.48 34.64 1.06
N ALA A 894 -8.17 34.51 0.81
CA ALA A 894 -7.18 35.55 0.95
C ALA A 894 -6.97 36.35 -0.35
N GLY A 895 -7.33 35.76 -1.50
CA GLY A 895 -7.14 36.38 -2.81
C GLY A 895 -7.28 35.40 -3.97
N LEU A 896 -6.88 35.85 -5.16
CA LEU A 896 -6.86 35.07 -6.38
C LEU A 896 -5.44 35.04 -6.97
N TYR A 897 -4.90 33.85 -7.22
CA TYR A 897 -3.72 33.71 -8.10
C TYR A 897 -4.15 33.73 -9.56
N ILE A 898 -3.38 34.43 -10.40
CA ILE A 898 -3.50 34.40 -11.86
C ILE A 898 -2.14 33.94 -12.42
N ILE A 899 -2.15 32.84 -13.17
CA ILE A 899 -0.94 32.09 -13.57
C ILE A 899 -0.88 32.05 -15.10
N LYS A 900 0.23 32.49 -15.68
CA LYS A 900 0.52 32.36 -17.13
C LYS A 900 0.87 30.90 -17.45
N THR A 901 0.20 30.32 -18.44
CA THR A 901 0.34 28.91 -18.85
C THR A 901 0.96 28.72 -20.23
N VAL A 902 1.05 29.81 -21.01
CA VAL A 902 1.71 29.87 -22.32
C VAL A 902 3.03 30.62 -22.20
N ASN A 903 4.06 30.15 -22.90
CA ASN A 903 5.42 30.66 -22.85
C ASN A 903 5.74 31.57 -24.05
N ASP A 904 6.51 32.64 -23.81
CA ASP A 904 6.88 33.60 -24.86
C ASP A 904 7.80 32.94 -25.92
N PRO A 905 7.65 33.26 -27.23
CA PRO A 905 6.86 34.33 -27.81
C PRO A 905 5.45 33.90 -28.27
N TRP A 906 4.89 32.82 -27.72
CA TRP A 906 3.55 32.35 -28.09
C TRP A 906 2.45 32.98 -27.24
N THR A 907 1.26 33.06 -27.84
CA THR A 907 0.02 33.46 -27.16
C THR A 907 -1.18 32.74 -27.78
N MET A 908 -2.27 32.55 -27.05
CA MET A 908 -3.55 32.04 -27.53
C MET A 908 -4.55 33.15 -27.84
N ALA A 909 -5.16 33.08 -29.03
CA ALA A 909 -6.27 33.92 -29.48
C ALA A 909 -7.46 33.07 -29.91
N PHE A 910 -8.63 33.69 -30.14
CA PHE A 910 -9.85 33.01 -30.56
C PHE A 910 -10.20 33.27 -32.03
N SER A 911 -10.26 32.22 -32.85
CA SER A 911 -10.60 32.33 -34.27
C SER A 911 -12.11 32.49 -34.45
N LYS A 912 -12.58 33.72 -34.68
CA LYS A 912 -14.01 34.02 -34.92
C LYS A 912 -14.59 33.26 -36.12
N SER A 913 -13.77 32.89 -37.11
CA SER A 913 -14.19 32.09 -38.27
C SER A 913 -14.27 30.58 -37.99
N HIS A 914 -13.33 30.02 -37.22
CA HIS A 914 -13.30 28.58 -36.90
C HIS A 914 -13.98 28.23 -35.56
N LYS A 915 -14.44 29.25 -34.82
CA LYS A 915 -15.05 29.17 -33.47
C LYS A 915 -14.21 28.40 -32.43
N ARG A 916 -12.89 28.36 -32.59
CA ARG A 916 -11.94 27.69 -31.68
C ARG A 916 -10.70 28.53 -31.41
N LYS A 917 -10.00 28.23 -30.31
CA LYS A 917 -8.74 28.88 -29.95
C LYS A 917 -7.59 28.39 -30.83
N PHE A 918 -6.56 29.23 -30.99
CA PHE A 918 -5.34 28.91 -31.72
C PHE A 918 -4.14 29.58 -31.05
N PHE A 919 -2.95 28.98 -31.21
CA PHE A 919 -1.68 29.56 -30.79
C PHE A 919 -1.11 30.42 -31.93
N TYR A 920 -0.60 31.59 -31.57
CA TYR A 920 0.06 32.54 -32.47
C TYR A 920 1.45 32.88 -31.93
N ASN A 921 2.45 32.88 -32.81
CA ASN A 921 3.82 33.21 -32.47
C ASN A 921 4.10 34.69 -32.79
N MET A 922 4.30 35.51 -31.76
CA MET A 922 4.50 36.96 -31.91
C MET A 922 5.80 37.32 -32.65
N LYS A 923 6.77 36.39 -32.75
CA LYS A 923 8.09 36.61 -33.34
C LYS A 923 8.15 36.24 -34.83
N ASP A 924 7.59 35.09 -35.23
CA ASP A 924 7.61 34.63 -36.62
C ASP A 924 6.26 34.70 -37.35
N LYS A 925 5.21 35.15 -36.65
CA LYS A 925 3.85 35.39 -37.13
C LYS A 925 3.10 34.15 -37.64
N LYS A 926 3.53 32.94 -37.27
CA LYS A 926 2.78 31.71 -37.56
C LYS A 926 1.63 31.51 -36.57
N SER A 927 0.57 30.86 -37.06
CA SER A 927 -0.57 30.40 -36.26
C SER A 927 -0.77 28.90 -36.41
N THR A 928 -1.10 28.21 -35.32
CA THR A 928 -1.47 26.78 -35.31
C THR A 928 -2.62 26.50 -34.34
N PHE A 929 -3.44 25.50 -34.63
CA PHE A 929 -4.48 25.00 -33.74
C PHE A 929 -4.00 23.84 -32.85
N GLU A 930 -2.90 23.16 -33.23
CA GLU A 930 -2.22 22.17 -32.40
C GLU A 930 -1.26 22.86 -31.43
N LEU A 931 -1.17 22.37 -30.19
CA LEU A 931 -0.30 22.91 -29.13
C LEU A 931 1.20 22.83 -29.53
N PRO A 932 1.90 23.97 -29.68
CA PRO A 932 3.35 23.99 -29.82
C PRO A 932 4.03 23.47 -28.55
N LEU A 933 5.13 22.73 -28.70
CA LEU A 933 5.90 22.24 -27.54
C LEU A 933 6.66 23.37 -26.83
N ASP A 934 7.07 24.40 -27.56
CA ASP A 934 7.80 25.58 -27.08
C ASP A 934 6.88 26.69 -26.52
N SER A 935 5.57 26.59 -26.76
CA SER A 935 4.57 27.45 -26.10
C SER A 935 4.19 26.97 -24.69
N VAL A 936 4.71 25.83 -24.23
CA VAL A 936 4.39 25.27 -22.91
C VAL A 936 5.14 26.05 -21.82
N ALA A 937 4.42 26.62 -20.84
CA ALA A 937 5.07 27.22 -19.67
C ALA A 937 5.42 26.14 -18.61
N PRO A 938 6.73 25.89 -18.35
CA PRO A 938 7.17 25.00 -17.28
C PRO A 938 6.93 25.67 -15.90
N PHE A 939 7.03 24.87 -14.84
CA PHE A 939 6.78 25.32 -13.45
C PHE A 939 7.49 26.63 -13.10
N HIS A 940 8.76 26.77 -13.46
CA HIS A 940 9.55 27.95 -13.10
C HIS A 940 9.05 29.25 -13.77
N VAL A 941 8.50 29.16 -14.98
CA VAL A 941 7.85 30.30 -15.67
C VAL A 941 6.51 30.61 -15.01
N CYS A 942 5.63 29.60 -14.87
CA CYS A 942 4.33 29.75 -14.20
C CYS A 942 4.47 30.36 -12.80
N PHE A 943 5.47 29.93 -12.04
CA PHE A 943 5.74 30.41 -10.69
C PHE A 943 6.27 31.85 -10.70
N ARG A 944 7.29 32.16 -11.51
CA ARG A 944 7.91 33.50 -11.58
C ARG A 944 6.93 34.58 -12.04
N GLU A 945 6.08 34.28 -13.01
CA GLU A 945 5.18 35.25 -13.66
C GLU A 945 3.77 35.29 -13.05
N ARG A 946 3.53 34.58 -11.94
CA ARG A 946 2.23 34.59 -11.25
C ARG A 946 1.89 35.97 -10.66
N LEU A 947 0.67 36.42 -10.93
CA LEU A 947 0.03 37.57 -10.31
C LEU A 947 -0.80 37.11 -9.10
N PHE A 948 -0.95 37.97 -8.09
CA PHE A 948 -1.82 37.73 -6.93
C PHE A 948 -2.69 38.95 -6.63
N TRP A 949 -4.00 38.77 -6.68
CA TRP A 949 -4.99 39.78 -6.34
C TRP A 949 -5.50 39.54 -4.92
N GLU A 950 -4.98 40.32 -3.97
CA GLU A 950 -5.29 40.17 -2.55
C GLU A 950 -6.67 40.73 -2.20
N TRP A 951 -7.52 39.91 -1.57
CA TRP A 951 -8.91 40.23 -1.22
C TRP A 951 -9.03 40.80 0.20
N GLY A 952 -8.14 41.74 0.53
CA GLY A 952 -8.15 42.46 1.81
C GLY A 952 -9.22 43.57 1.88
N GLU A 953 -9.16 44.36 2.95
CA GLU A 953 -10.09 45.47 3.18
C GLU A 953 -10.00 46.53 2.06
N GLY A 954 -11.12 47.20 1.77
CA GLY A 954 -11.27 48.15 0.67
C GLY A 954 -11.58 47.54 -0.70
N VAL A 955 -11.38 46.23 -0.92
CA VAL A 955 -11.72 45.56 -2.19
C VAL A 955 -13.18 45.10 -2.19
N LYS A 956 -13.99 45.59 -3.14
CA LYS A 956 -15.37 45.13 -3.34
C LYS A 956 -15.41 43.92 -4.30
N LEU A 957 -16.03 42.84 -3.82
CA LEU A 957 -16.25 41.56 -4.53
C LEU A 957 -17.70 41.08 -4.41
N HIS A 958 -18.34 41.36 -3.27
CA HIS A 958 -19.74 41.12 -2.96
C HIS A 958 -20.43 42.45 -2.59
N ASP A 959 -21.73 42.60 -2.87
CA ASP A 959 -22.43 43.88 -2.71
C ASP A 959 -22.59 44.34 -1.25
N SER A 960 -22.44 43.42 -0.29
CA SER A 960 -22.35 43.74 1.14
C SER A 960 -21.03 44.40 1.56
N GLN A 961 -20.03 44.50 0.66
CA GLN A 961 -18.73 45.12 0.94
C GLN A 961 -18.69 46.57 0.44
N LYS A 962 -18.10 47.46 1.24
CA LYS A 962 -17.76 48.82 0.82
C LYS A 962 -16.43 48.81 0.07
N HIS A 963 -16.39 49.50 -1.08
CA HIS A 963 -15.14 49.78 -1.76
C HIS A 963 -14.44 50.98 -1.11
N ASP A 964 -13.13 50.89 -0.93
CA ASP A 964 -12.27 52.04 -0.64
C ASP A 964 -11.68 52.58 -1.95
N PRO A 965 -12.06 53.79 -2.41
CA PRO A 965 -11.57 54.37 -3.66
C PRO A 965 -10.10 54.81 -3.60
N THR A 966 -9.44 54.74 -2.43
CA THR A 966 -8.00 55.00 -2.28
C THR A 966 -7.13 53.74 -2.47
N SER A 967 -7.75 52.56 -2.61
CA SER A 967 -7.02 51.30 -2.79
C SER A 967 -6.42 51.16 -4.19
N GLU A 968 -5.13 50.86 -4.30
CA GLU A 968 -4.49 50.51 -5.58
C GLU A 968 -4.98 49.14 -6.15
N ARG A 969 -5.77 48.39 -5.37
CA ARG A 969 -6.28 47.06 -5.71
C ARG A 969 -7.61 47.20 -6.47
N PRO A 970 -7.75 46.65 -7.68
CA PRO A 970 -8.96 46.81 -8.48
C PRO A 970 -10.16 46.07 -7.85
N SER A 971 -11.36 46.61 -8.02
CA SER A 971 -12.61 45.94 -7.66
C SER A 971 -12.95 44.81 -8.65
N LYS A 972 -13.86 43.91 -8.26
CA LYS A 972 -14.40 42.85 -9.14
C LYS A 972 -14.88 43.41 -10.48
N GLU A 973 -15.63 44.50 -10.45
CA GLU A 973 -16.23 45.12 -11.63
C GLU A 973 -15.14 45.64 -12.59
N ARG A 974 -14.05 46.22 -12.08
CA ARG A 974 -12.92 46.70 -12.90
C ARG A 974 -12.10 45.55 -13.51
N VAL A 975 -11.88 44.46 -12.77
CA VAL A 975 -11.16 43.28 -13.28
C VAL A 975 -11.97 42.58 -14.38
N LEU A 976 -13.28 42.39 -14.17
CA LEU A 976 -14.16 41.78 -15.17
C LEU A 976 -14.28 42.64 -16.43
N ALA A 977 -14.45 43.95 -16.31
CA ALA A 977 -14.52 44.85 -17.46
C ALA A 977 -13.24 44.77 -18.32
N PHE A 978 -12.06 44.76 -17.69
CA PHE A 978 -10.78 44.60 -18.40
C PHE A 978 -10.70 43.26 -19.15
N ILE A 979 -11.14 42.16 -18.53
CA ILE A 979 -11.10 40.83 -19.14
C ILE A 979 -12.07 40.71 -20.32
N HIS A 980 -13.29 41.24 -20.21
CA HIS A 980 -14.25 41.25 -21.33
C HIS A 980 -13.77 42.08 -22.52
N GLU A 981 -13.06 43.19 -22.26
CA GLU A 981 -12.38 44.01 -23.28
C GLU A 981 -11.26 43.21 -23.98
N HIS A 982 -10.37 42.57 -23.21
CA HIS A 982 -9.19 41.85 -23.72
C HIS A 982 -9.47 40.40 -24.14
N GLN A 983 -10.73 39.95 -24.09
CA GLN A 983 -11.20 38.67 -24.64
C GLN A 983 -11.67 38.81 -26.10
N ASN A 984 -12.00 40.02 -26.55
CA ASN A 984 -12.58 40.27 -27.88
C ASN A 984 -11.57 40.72 -28.93
N ASN A 985 -10.34 41.05 -28.52
CA ASN A 985 -9.20 41.41 -29.35
C ASN A 985 -8.30 40.20 -29.63
#